data_AF-A0A561WTC6-F1
#
_entry.id   AF-A0A561WTC6-F1
#
_cell.length_a   1.000
_cell.length_b   1.000
_cell.length_c   1.000
_cell.angle_alpha   90.00
_cell.angle_beta   90.00
_cell.angle_gamma   90.00
#
_symmetry.space_group_name_H-M   'P 1'
#
loop_
_entity.id
_entity.type
_entity.pdbx_description
1 polymer ?
#
loop_
_entity_poly.entity_id
_entity_poly.type
_entity_poly.pdbx_seq_one_letter_code
_entity_poly.pdbx_strand_id
1 'polypeptide(L)'
;MADEPAGVSGPATPNDVVELRVHGIAAAGAAQVLDRPNVRQVAGDRSAGFYRPRPGCSEVSGPSGATLEAYRWSDLPYDTAVRTLSLLFLLPFLLLNVAIWMRPGNPASDAVVRSLCRVLGLTLTALYVLAAVGVALDLVAWQCMSSSTCLSGRSWLSWLGERPTGLRLAVLALVPAAAIGLIWWASTRPGRSFTAFRPPESLVSRHPLSTVGQWDAEPLVGRLRSIHVAAAFATLGGSLLAARAAQGASAITAVLAVATGAVLATCVALLCTPPLIDRAPANRRLDGAARLLRTIAVGLTIAVCAHVLASPARWQEGGGLPGYGSTLTWLFVAHAGLLAALAAALLWRRDRQPNHPPLLGLGALATGTAAAGIAVAFSAELVHRVADYLDRTASTPPDLVPRPPAAYTWAIYGFFRAALITLVLTGLVILISRRGRSRAAAAIVARDFPDPPAEAAPRLRQVQQAIVRARFTEWLIPLAVVYAGLAGLSAATTALDLLGLYPGDAIERYAGVPAGLVNFGIGMGSYLIAATMLSLVIGGIFAYRTAGFRRHVGVLWDLTTFWPRAAHPFAPPCYAERAVPELVRRITYLVESGNAVLLAGHSHGSVLVTATVLQLPPHVSRRVALLTSASPLRRLYARLYPAYIDDDMLHEVGGRVGWRWLNLWRDTDAIGGWIFSAHRPDEPLTVTGPAAAVDRRFRDPSDVVVPRSDSVPPPIKGHGPRETDEPYIEAARDLVERLRKPMDPEPHPADHPPAGQ
;
A
#
# COMPACT_ATOMS: atom_id res chain seq x y z
N MET A 1 17.40 -50.52 1.92
CA MET A 1 16.29 -51.49 1.80
C MET A 1 15.06 -50.70 1.39
N ALA A 2 14.60 -51.01 0.17
CA ALA A 2 13.32 -50.71 -0.47
C ALA A 2 12.60 -49.39 -0.18
N ASP A 3 12.57 -48.54 -1.23
CA ASP A 3 11.51 -47.58 -1.53
C ASP A 3 10.13 -48.24 -1.50
N GLU A 4 9.22 -47.72 -0.67
CA GLU A 4 7.79 -47.86 -0.88
C GLU A 4 7.23 -46.55 -1.45
N PRO A 5 6.45 -46.59 -2.55
CA PRO A 5 5.86 -45.41 -3.13
C PRO A 5 4.81 -44.83 -2.17
N ALA A 6 4.84 -43.50 -2.02
CA ALA A 6 3.92 -42.72 -1.22
C ALA A 6 2.45 -43.08 -1.52
N GLY A 7 1.86 -43.89 -0.63
CA GLY A 7 0.44 -44.18 -0.63
C GLY A 7 -0.36 -42.89 -0.49
N VAL A 8 -1.11 -42.55 -1.54
CA VAL A 8 -2.21 -41.59 -1.50
C VAL A 8 -3.14 -42.04 -0.38
N SER A 9 -3.11 -41.33 0.76
CA SER A 9 -4.07 -41.55 1.83
C SER A 9 -5.44 -41.16 1.28
N GLY A 10 -6.38 -42.12 1.26
CA GLY A 10 -7.71 -41.96 0.70
C GLY A 10 -8.50 -40.75 1.24
N PRO A 11 -9.53 -40.31 0.51
CA PRO A 11 -10.33 -39.15 0.89
C PRO A 11 -11.02 -39.40 2.23
N ALA A 12 -11.17 -38.33 3.03
CA ALA A 12 -12.13 -38.31 4.13
C ALA A 12 -13.49 -38.85 3.63
N THR A 13 -14.21 -39.56 4.50
CA THR A 13 -15.54 -40.11 4.17
C THR A 13 -16.37 -39.05 3.45
N PRO A 14 -16.91 -39.33 2.25
CA PRO A 14 -17.72 -38.36 1.51
C PRO A 14 -18.87 -37.89 2.41
N ASN A 15 -18.99 -36.57 2.62
CA ASN A 15 -19.85 -35.85 3.58
C ASN A 15 -19.20 -35.33 4.89
N ASP A 16 -17.87 -35.20 4.98
CA ASP A 16 -17.24 -34.46 6.07
C ASP A 16 -17.17 -32.93 5.79
N VAL A 17 -17.08 -32.12 6.86
CA VAL A 17 -16.88 -30.67 6.78
C VAL A 17 -15.39 -30.36 7.00
N VAL A 18 -14.80 -29.56 6.10
CA VAL A 18 -13.43 -29.07 6.23
C VAL A 18 -13.44 -27.63 6.72
N GLU A 19 -12.86 -27.36 7.89
CA GLU A 19 -12.64 -26.01 8.38
C GLU A 19 -11.32 -25.48 7.81
N LEU A 20 -11.43 -24.67 6.75
CA LEU A 20 -10.30 -24.02 6.09
C LEU A 20 -10.03 -22.65 6.74
N ARG A 21 -8.98 -22.57 7.55
CA ARG A 21 -8.55 -21.36 8.24
C ARG A 21 -7.58 -20.54 7.39
N VAL A 22 -7.95 -19.29 7.16
CA VAL A 22 -7.16 -18.28 6.46
C VAL A 22 -6.90 -17.13 7.42
N HIS A 23 -5.70 -17.09 7.99
CA HIS A 23 -5.29 -15.99 8.83
C HIS A 23 -4.75 -14.82 8.01
N GLY A 24 -4.94 -13.62 8.56
CA GLY A 24 -4.19 -12.45 8.16
C GLY A 24 -2.74 -12.47 8.64
N ILE A 25 -2.19 -11.28 8.76
CA ILE A 25 -0.75 -10.97 8.71
C ILE A 25 0.02 -11.40 9.99
N ALA A 26 -0.70 -11.83 11.03
CA ALA A 26 -0.11 -12.14 12.34
C ALA A 26 0.28 -13.62 12.56
N ALA A 27 -0.14 -14.56 11.72
CA ALA A 27 0.12 -15.98 11.99
C ALA A 27 1.60 -16.35 11.77
N ALA A 28 2.29 -16.88 12.80
CA ALA A 28 3.71 -17.27 12.70
C ALA A 28 3.94 -18.57 11.89
N GLY A 29 2.89 -19.34 11.64
CA GLY A 29 2.95 -20.58 10.86
C GLY A 29 1.64 -21.38 10.91
N ALA A 30 1.51 -22.37 10.02
CA ALA A 30 0.30 -23.19 9.91
C ALA A 30 -0.03 -23.96 11.20
N ALA A 31 0.98 -24.41 11.96
CA ALA A 31 0.77 -25.05 13.26
C ALA A 31 0.09 -24.14 14.28
N GLN A 32 0.42 -22.83 14.28
CA GLN A 32 -0.20 -21.85 15.16
C GLN A 32 -1.65 -21.56 14.74
N VAL A 33 -1.92 -21.45 13.43
CA VAL A 33 -3.29 -21.24 12.91
C VAL A 33 -4.22 -22.41 13.25
N LEU A 34 -3.67 -23.63 13.21
CA LEU A 34 -4.42 -24.84 13.53
C LEU A 34 -4.48 -25.13 15.03
N ASP A 35 -3.63 -24.49 15.84
CA ASP A 35 -3.36 -24.87 17.23
C ASP A 35 -3.07 -26.37 17.38
N ARG A 36 -2.20 -26.88 16.49
CA ARG A 36 -1.80 -28.29 16.44
C ARG A 36 -0.30 -28.40 16.12
N PRO A 37 0.46 -29.19 16.90
CA PRO A 37 1.85 -29.50 16.55
C PRO A 37 1.90 -30.40 15.30
N ASN A 38 3.04 -30.45 14.62
CA ASN A 38 3.33 -31.40 13.54
C ASN A 38 2.35 -31.35 12.34
N VAL A 39 2.29 -30.19 11.67
CA VAL A 39 1.53 -30.02 10.44
C VAL A 39 2.32 -30.50 9.21
N ARG A 40 1.61 -31.05 8.20
CA ARG A 40 2.18 -31.38 6.88
C ARG A 40 1.52 -30.54 5.79
N GLN A 41 2.30 -30.16 4.79
CA GLN A 41 1.77 -29.54 3.59
C GLN A 41 1.01 -30.59 2.76
N VAL A 42 -0.20 -30.26 2.32
CA VAL A 42 -1.06 -31.11 1.50
C VAL A 42 -1.28 -30.55 0.09
N ALA A 43 -1.04 -29.25 -0.12
CA ALA A 43 -1.07 -28.61 -1.43
C ALA A 43 -0.25 -27.30 -1.44
N GLY A 44 0.07 -26.78 -2.61
CA GLY A 44 0.87 -25.57 -2.82
C GLY A 44 2.39 -25.81 -2.81
N ASP A 45 3.17 -24.77 -2.52
CA ASP A 45 4.63 -24.80 -2.49
C ASP A 45 5.19 -24.17 -1.19
N ARG A 46 6.50 -23.94 -1.13
CA ARG A 46 7.17 -23.38 0.05
C ARG A 46 6.72 -21.94 0.39
N SER A 47 6.27 -21.17 -0.59
CA SER A 47 5.93 -19.75 -0.43
C SER A 47 4.46 -19.54 -0.09
N ALA A 48 3.57 -20.39 -0.60
CA ALA A 48 2.18 -20.50 -0.15
C ALA A 48 1.64 -21.91 -0.28
N GLY A 49 0.88 -22.37 0.72
CA GLY A 49 0.36 -23.73 0.71
C GLY A 49 -0.68 -24.03 1.78
N PHE A 50 -1.30 -25.20 1.62
CA PHE A 50 -2.33 -25.75 2.48
C PHE A 50 -1.71 -26.79 3.40
N TYR A 51 -2.06 -26.75 4.67
CA TYR A 51 -1.47 -27.58 5.71
C TYR A 51 -2.56 -28.25 6.55
N ARG A 52 -2.33 -29.51 6.92
CA ARG A 52 -3.18 -30.28 7.85
C ARG A 52 -2.36 -30.87 8.99
N PRO A 53 -2.97 -31.20 10.14
CA PRO A 53 -2.31 -32.03 11.15
C PRO A 53 -1.86 -33.37 10.54
N ARG A 54 -0.70 -33.89 10.96
CA ARG A 54 -0.24 -35.22 10.50
C ARG A 54 -1.14 -36.33 11.07
N PRO A 55 -1.53 -37.34 10.26
CA PRO A 55 -2.20 -38.53 10.77
C PRO A 55 -1.37 -39.20 11.87
N GLY A 56 -1.99 -39.56 12.99
CA GLY A 56 -1.32 -40.25 14.11
C GLY A 56 -0.78 -39.37 15.24
N CYS A 57 -0.87 -38.03 15.14
CA CYS A 57 -0.55 -37.11 16.24
C CYS A 57 -1.77 -36.24 16.59
N SER A 58 -2.47 -36.55 17.70
CA SER A 58 -3.69 -35.86 18.17
C SER A 58 -4.85 -35.81 17.15
N GLU A 59 -6.05 -35.43 17.60
CA GLU A 59 -7.29 -35.47 16.81
C GLU A 59 -7.16 -34.64 15.51
N VAL A 60 -7.31 -35.33 14.36
CA VAL A 60 -7.30 -34.72 13.02
C VAL A 60 -8.48 -33.75 12.84
N SER A 61 -9.55 -33.97 13.60
CA SER A 61 -10.72 -33.10 13.67
C SER A 61 -10.53 -32.00 14.73
N GLY A 62 -11.02 -30.81 14.43
CA GLY A 62 -11.05 -29.68 15.36
C GLY A 62 -12.17 -29.83 16.40
N PRO A 63 -12.23 -28.92 17.38
CA PRO A 63 -13.29 -28.91 18.41
C PRO A 63 -14.72 -28.77 17.86
N SER A 64 -14.84 -28.33 16.60
CA SER A 64 -16.08 -28.24 15.82
C SER A 64 -16.52 -29.58 15.20
N GLY A 65 -15.70 -30.62 15.31
CA GLY A 65 -15.90 -31.91 14.64
C GLY A 65 -15.58 -31.88 13.13
N ALA A 66 -14.98 -30.81 12.63
CA ALA A 66 -14.58 -30.63 11.23
C ALA A 66 -13.09 -30.94 11.03
N THR A 67 -12.71 -31.45 9.85
CA THR A 67 -11.31 -31.65 9.47
C THR A 67 -10.61 -30.29 9.34
N LEU A 68 -9.50 -30.09 10.07
CA LEU A 68 -8.78 -28.83 10.09
C LEU A 68 -7.79 -28.69 8.91
N GLU A 69 -7.86 -27.57 8.19
CA GLU A 69 -6.89 -27.18 7.17
C GLU A 69 -6.54 -25.70 7.30
N ALA A 70 -5.26 -25.34 7.16
CA ALA A 70 -4.82 -23.95 7.17
C ALA A 70 -4.19 -23.57 5.83
N TYR A 71 -4.53 -22.39 5.34
CA TYR A 71 -3.83 -21.76 4.22
C TYR A 71 -2.78 -20.77 4.75
N ARG A 72 -1.52 -21.01 4.42
CA ARG A 72 -0.39 -20.14 4.75
C ARG A 72 0.13 -19.47 3.49
N TRP A 73 0.21 -18.14 3.53
CA TRP A 73 0.64 -17.31 2.39
C TRP A 73 1.67 -16.22 2.78
N SER A 74 2.09 -16.20 4.06
CA SER A 74 2.93 -15.18 4.68
C SER A 74 4.28 -14.95 3.98
N ASP A 75 4.73 -15.88 3.14
CA ASP A 75 6.04 -15.81 2.49
C ASP A 75 5.95 -15.28 1.04
N LEU A 76 4.72 -15.15 0.46
CA LEU A 76 4.51 -14.56 -0.87
C LEU A 76 5.04 -13.12 -1.01
N PRO A 77 4.90 -12.24 0.00
CA PRO A 77 5.39 -10.87 -0.14
C PRO A 77 6.92 -10.73 0.02
N TYR A 78 7.63 -11.74 0.58
CA TYR A 78 9.01 -11.64 1.09
C TYR A 78 10.00 -12.65 0.49
N ASP A 79 10.01 -12.86 -0.82
CA ASP A 79 10.82 -13.96 -1.40
C ASP A 79 12.34 -13.64 -1.57
N THR A 80 12.88 -12.49 -1.12
CA THR A 80 14.36 -12.29 -1.10
C THR A 80 14.85 -11.07 -0.29
N ALA A 81 16.05 -11.16 0.30
CA ALA A 81 16.69 -10.09 1.08
C ALA A 81 16.94 -8.79 0.30
N VAL A 82 17.27 -8.90 -1.00
CA VAL A 82 17.39 -7.75 -1.91
C VAL A 82 16.04 -7.05 -2.07
N ARG A 83 14.93 -7.77 -1.95
CA ARG A 83 13.58 -7.21 -1.98
C ARG A 83 13.36 -6.35 -0.75
N THR A 84 13.50 -6.84 0.48
CA THR A 84 13.22 -6.07 1.72
C THR A 84 13.92 -4.70 1.79
N LEU A 85 15.17 -4.58 1.33
CA LEU A 85 15.88 -3.29 1.22
C LEU A 85 15.39 -2.43 0.05
N SER A 86 15.11 -3.03 -1.11
CA SER A 86 14.52 -2.34 -2.26
C SER A 86 13.12 -1.81 -1.95
N LEU A 87 12.34 -2.52 -1.13
CA LEU A 87 10.95 -2.18 -0.81
C LEU A 87 10.82 -0.87 -0.01
N LEU A 88 11.86 -0.46 0.72
CA LEU A 88 11.91 0.85 1.38
C LEU A 88 12.01 1.99 0.38
N PHE A 89 12.89 1.86 -0.63
CA PHE A 89 13.02 2.83 -1.72
C PHE A 89 11.76 2.87 -2.61
N LEU A 90 11.07 1.73 -2.74
CA LEU A 90 9.83 1.58 -3.53
C LEU A 90 8.56 1.92 -2.72
N LEU A 91 8.66 2.28 -1.44
CA LEU A 91 7.51 2.59 -0.58
C LEU A 91 6.60 3.68 -1.17
N PRO A 92 7.11 4.79 -1.75
CA PRO A 92 6.26 5.76 -2.43
C PRO A 92 5.46 5.15 -3.58
N PHE A 93 6.06 4.27 -4.38
CA PHE A 93 5.40 3.62 -5.50
C PHE A 93 4.33 2.64 -5.04
N LEU A 94 4.58 1.92 -3.95
CA LEU A 94 3.59 1.07 -3.29
C LEU A 94 2.38 1.88 -2.82
N LEU A 95 2.61 2.95 -2.04
CA LEU A 95 1.52 3.76 -1.48
C LEU A 95 0.69 4.37 -2.59
N LEU A 96 1.33 4.92 -3.63
CA LEU A 96 0.61 5.46 -4.78
C LEU A 96 -0.16 4.37 -5.53
N ASN A 97 0.39 3.16 -5.62
CA ASN A 97 -0.32 2.03 -6.19
C ASN A 97 -1.54 1.64 -5.37
N VAL A 98 -1.54 1.82 -4.05
CA VAL A 98 -2.73 1.60 -3.21
C VAL A 98 -3.74 2.74 -3.38
N ALA A 99 -3.27 3.98 -3.48
CA ALA A 99 -4.11 5.17 -3.59
C ALA A 99 -5.10 5.11 -4.77
N ILE A 100 -4.69 4.54 -5.91
CA ILE A 100 -5.56 4.39 -7.09
C ILE A 100 -6.77 3.48 -6.83
N TRP A 101 -6.65 2.51 -5.93
CA TRP A 101 -7.73 1.59 -5.54
C TRP A 101 -8.64 2.19 -4.48
N MET A 102 -8.20 3.23 -3.77
CA MET A 102 -9.01 3.98 -2.78
C MET A 102 -10.01 4.96 -3.43
N ARG A 103 -10.35 4.73 -4.70
CA ARG A 103 -11.25 5.55 -5.48
C ARG A 103 -12.71 5.46 -5.00
N PRO A 104 -13.53 6.47 -5.27
CA PRO A 104 -14.97 6.39 -5.06
C PRO A 104 -15.63 5.35 -5.97
N GLY A 105 -16.78 4.80 -5.55
CA GLY A 105 -17.57 3.81 -6.31
C GLY A 105 -18.26 4.33 -7.57
N ASN A 106 -18.16 5.62 -7.90
CA ASN A 106 -18.79 6.20 -9.08
C ASN A 106 -17.90 6.04 -10.34
N PRO A 107 -18.42 5.46 -11.45
CA PRO A 107 -17.68 5.29 -12.71
C PRO A 107 -17.13 6.59 -13.32
N ALA A 108 -17.83 7.72 -13.19
CA ALA A 108 -17.41 8.98 -13.82
C ALA A 108 -16.15 9.59 -13.19
N SER A 109 -15.96 9.40 -11.87
CA SER A 109 -14.76 9.82 -11.14
C SER A 109 -13.59 8.84 -11.26
N ASP A 110 -13.86 7.59 -11.67
CA ASP A 110 -12.85 6.52 -11.75
C ASP A 110 -11.71 6.89 -12.70
N ALA A 111 -12.04 7.27 -13.94
CA ALA A 111 -11.04 7.62 -14.94
C ALA A 111 -10.15 8.80 -14.50
N VAL A 112 -10.76 9.84 -13.93
CA VAL A 112 -10.03 11.03 -13.45
C VAL A 112 -9.09 10.69 -12.32
N VAL A 113 -9.56 9.97 -11.29
CA VAL A 113 -8.73 9.55 -10.15
C VAL A 113 -7.58 8.64 -10.62
N ARG A 114 -7.86 7.67 -11.50
CA ARG A 114 -6.82 6.81 -12.09
C ARG A 114 -5.77 7.60 -12.85
N SER A 115 -6.19 8.54 -13.69
CA SER A 115 -5.28 9.38 -14.46
C SER A 115 -4.41 10.24 -13.56
N LEU A 116 -5.00 10.90 -12.55
CA LEU A 116 -4.24 11.73 -11.61
C LEU A 116 -3.24 10.90 -10.80
N CYS A 117 -3.63 9.72 -10.30
CA CYS A 117 -2.71 8.81 -9.60
C CYS A 117 -1.57 8.31 -10.52
N ARG A 118 -1.86 7.99 -11.79
CA ARG A 118 -0.84 7.55 -12.76
C ARG A 118 0.13 8.66 -13.13
N VAL A 119 -0.37 9.87 -13.40
CA VAL A 119 0.48 11.03 -13.71
C VAL A 119 1.32 11.40 -12.50
N LEU A 120 0.75 11.38 -11.29
CA LEU A 120 1.52 11.52 -10.05
C LEU A 120 2.62 10.44 -9.96
N GLY A 121 2.35 9.22 -10.40
CA GLY A 121 3.36 8.16 -10.45
C GLY A 121 4.48 8.45 -11.43
N LEU A 122 4.16 9.03 -12.57
CA LEU A 122 5.14 9.49 -13.56
C LEU A 122 6.02 10.59 -12.98
N THR A 123 5.44 11.55 -12.25
CA THR A 123 6.21 12.63 -11.61
C THR A 123 7.09 12.11 -10.48
N LEU A 124 6.68 11.07 -9.73
CA LEU A 124 7.58 10.40 -8.76
C LEU A 124 8.75 9.69 -9.47
N THR A 125 8.52 9.10 -10.64
CA THR A 125 9.62 8.56 -11.48
C THR A 125 10.58 9.66 -11.90
N ALA A 126 10.05 10.78 -12.39
CA ALA A 126 10.87 11.93 -12.77
C ALA A 126 11.66 12.50 -11.58
N LEU A 127 11.04 12.57 -10.40
CA LEU A 127 11.69 13.04 -9.17
C LEU A 127 12.91 12.18 -8.80
N TYR A 128 12.78 10.85 -8.83
CA TYR A 128 13.89 9.96 -8.52
C TYR A 128 15.02 10.06 -9.55
N VAL A 129 14.69 10.24 -10.83
CA VAL A 129 15.69 10.53 -11.88
C VAL A 129 16.36 11.86 -11.61
N LEU A 130 15.60 12.90 -11.27
CA LEU A 130 16.15 14.22 -10.93
C LEU A 130 17.01 14.18 -9.66
N ALA A 131 16.70 13.34 -8.67
CA ALA A 131 17.58 13.14 -7.52
C ALA A 131 18.94 12.53 -7.93
N ALA A 132 18.93 11.54 -8.82
CA ALA A 132 20.15 10.95 -9.37
C ALA A 132 20.92 11.94 -10.27
N VAL A 133 20.22 12.77 -11.05
CA VAL A 133 20.80 13.90 -11.81
C VAL A 133 21.40 14.94 -10.85
N GLY A 134 20.73 15.24 -9.75
CA GLY A 134 21.20 16.14 -8.71
C GLY A 134 22.52 15.69 -8.12
N VAL A 135 22.61 14.41 -7.75
CA VAL A 135 23.85 13.85 -7.22
C VAL A 135 24.95 13.80 -8.29
N ALA A 136 24.68 13.17 -9.44
CA ALA A 136 25.72 12.86 -10.42
C ALA A 136 26.12 14.06 -11.29
N LEU A 137 25.15 14.83 -11.79
CA LEU A 137 25.38 15.91 -12.74
C LEU A 137 25.54 17.26 -12.03
N ASP A 138 24.63 17.61 -11.14
CA ASP A 138 24.64 18.92 -10.48
C ASP A 138 25.75 19.01 -9.41
N LEU A 139 25.70 18.16 -8.38
CA LEU A 139 26.66 18.23 -7.27
C LEU A 139 28.06 17.76 -7.67
N VAL A 140 28.18 16.61 -8.35
CA VAL A 140 29.49 16.03 -8.67
C VAL A 140 30.09 16.62 -9.95
N ALA A 141 29.43 16.47 -11.10
CA ALA A 141 30.01 16.85 -12.39
C ALA A 141 30.09 18.38 -12.62
N TRP A 142 29.12 19.14 -12.11
CA TRP A 142 29.01 20.58 -12.32
C TRP A 142 29.64 21.39 -11.19
N GLN A 143 29.25 21.16 -9.94
CA GLN A 143 29.70 21.98 -8.79
C GLN A 143 31.04 21.51 -8.21
N CYS A 144 31.19 20.22 -7.90
CA CYS A 144 32.42 19.74 -7.25
C CYS A 144 33.62 19.72 -8.22
N MET A 145 33.43 19.23 -9.45
CA MET A 145 34.53 19.15 -10.42
C MET A 145 34.98 20.50 -10.99
N SER A 146 34.19 21.57 -10.80
CA SER A 146 34.60 22.95 -11.13
C SER A 146 35.33 23.66 -9.98
N SER A 147 35.33 23.06 -8.77
CA SER A 147 35.95 23.63 -7.57
C SER A 147 37.22 22.87 -7.18
N SER A 148 38.37 23.56 -7.21
CA SER A 148 39.66 23.02 -6.77
C SER A 148 39.65 22.62 -5.29
N THR A 149 38.92 23.37 -4.46
CA THR A 149 38.71 23.06 -3.04
C THR A 149 37.93 21.76 -2.86
N CYS A 150 36.90 21.52 -3.67
CA CYS A 150 36.16 20.25 -3.64
C CYS A 150 37.03 19.07 -4.13
N LEU A 151 37.87 19.25 -5.13
CA LEU A 151 38.73 18.15 -5.64
C LEU A 151 39.93 17.84 -4.74
N SER A 152 40.33 18.74 -3.85
CA SER A 152 41.46 18.55 -2.93
C SER A 152 41.31 17.26 -2.12
N GLY A 153 42.32 16.38 -2.17
CA GLY A 153 42.28 15.08 -1.47
C GLY A 153 41.24 14.08 -1.99
N ARG A 154 40.71 14.27 -3.21
CA ARG A 154 39.80 13.35 -3.91
C ARG A 154 40.40 12.93 -5.26
N SER A 155 41.56 12.29 -5.24
CA SER A 155 42.32 11.88 -6.45
C SER A 155 41.56 10.95 -7.40
N TRP A 156 40.57 10.21 -6.88
CA TRP A 156 39.67 9.38 -7.67
C TRP A 156 38.67 10.19 -8.55
N LEU A 157 38.45 11.48 -8.24
CA LEU A 157 37.62 12.41 -9.03
C LEU A 157 38.45 13.38 -9.90
N SER A 158 39.66 13.73 -9.47
CA SER A 158 40.45 14.80 -10.09
C SER A 158 40.78 14.56 -11.56
N TRP A 159 41.03 13.29 -11.96
CA TRP A 159 41.34 12.93 -13.35
C TRP A 159 40.23 13.30 -14.35
N LEU A 160 38.97 13.29 -13.89
CA LEU A 160 37.81 13.67 -14.69
C LEU A 160 37.49 15.16 -14.55
N GLY A 161 37.83 15.76 -13.40
CA GLY A 161 37.76 17.20 -13.17
C GLY A 161 38.62 18.02 -14.13
N GLU A 162 39.71 17.49 -14.66
CA GLU A 162 40.54 18.19 -15.65
C GLU A 162 39.99 18.11 -17.10
N ARG A 163 38.93 17.33 -17.34
CA ARG A 163 38.33 17.14 -18.66
C ARG A 163 37.29 18.21 -19.00
N PRO A 164 36.95 18.43 -20.28
CA PRO A 164 35.89 19.38 -20.66
C PRO A 164 34.54 19.05 -20.02
N THR A 165 33.79 20.07 -19.61
CA THR A 165 32.50 19.93 -18.90
C THR A 165 31.49 19.05 -19.65
N GLY A 166 31.43 19.14 -20.98
CA GLY A 166 30.59 18.28 -21.80
C GLY A 166 30.92 16.78 -21.67
N LEU A 167 32.22 16.44 -21.57
CA LEU A 167 32.65 15.07 -21.30
C LEU A 167 32.29 14.64 -19.87
N ARG A 168 32.51 15.51 -18.87
CA ARG A 168 32.14 15.24 -17.47
C ARG A 168 30.65 14.89 -17.36
N LEU A 169 29.79 15.72 -17.95
CA LEU A 169 28.33 15.52 -17.94
C LEU A 169 27.91 14.25 -18.69
N ALA A 170 28.50 13.98 -19.86
CA ALA A 170 28.17 12.78 -20.64
C ALA A 170 28.57 11.48 -19.91
N VAL A 171 29.75 11.47 -19.25
CA VAL A 171 30.21 10.31 -18.47
C VAL A 171 29.36 10.13 -17.22
N LEU A 172 29.10 11.19 -16.46
CA LEU A 172 28.30 11.09 -15.22
C LEU A 172 26.81 10.83 -15.51
N ALA A 173 26.30 11.12 -16.71
CA ALA A 173 24.95 10.73 -17.12
C ALA A 173 24.77 9.20 -17.23
N LEU A 174 25.87 8.43 -17.32
CA LEU A 174 25.82 6.97 -17.26
C LEU A 174 25.34 6.48 -15.88
N VAL A 175 25.53 7.24 -14.80
CA VAL A 175 25.06 6.86 -13.45
C VAL A 175 23.54 6.79 -13.38
N PRO A 176 22.76 7.86 -13.66
CA PRO A 176 21.30 7.78 -13.70
C PRO A 176 20.81 6.82 -14.81
N ALA A 177 21.47 6.76 -15.97
CA ALA A 177 21.09 5.81 -17.02
C ALA A 177 21.24 4.34 -16.57
N ALA A 178 22.32 4.00 -15.87
CA ALA A 178 22.54 2.67 -15.30
C ALA A 178 21.53 2.36 -14.19
N ALA A 179 21.19 3.33 -13.34
CA ALA A 179 20.15 3.16 -12.32
C ALA A 179 18.78 2.87 -12.96
N ILE A 180 18.39 3.62 -14.00
CA ILE A 180 17.18 3.38 -14.78
C ILE A 180 17.21 1.98 -15.41
N GLY A 181 18.34 1.61 -16.03
CA GLY A 181 18.55 0.30 -16.66
C GLY A 181 18.45 -0.85 -15.66
N LEU A 182 19.03 -0.71 -14.46
CA LEU A 182 18.99 -1.71 -13.40
C LEU A 182 17.56 -1.92 -12.88
N ILE A 183 16.82 -0.84 -12.61
CA ILE A 183 15.42 -0.89 -12.19
C ILE A 183 14.56 -1.53 -13.29
N TRP A 184 14.75 -1.11 -14.54
CA TRP A 184 14.05 -1.70 -15.68
C TRP A 184 14.31 -3.20 -15.77
N TRP A 185 15.58 -3.63 -15.75
CA TRP A 185 15.94 -5.04 -15.78
C TRP A 185 15.36 -5.83 -14.60
N ALA A 186 15.49 -5.34 -13.38
CA ALA A 186 14.94 -5.98 -12.18
C ALA A 186 13.42 -6.13 -12.29
N SER A 187 12.72 -5.13 -12.83
CA SER A 187 11.27 -5.16 -13.02
C SER A 187 10.79 -6.11 -14.12
N THR A 188 11.67 -6.55 -15.04
CA THR A 188 11.34 -7.51 -16.11
C THR A 188 11.50 -8.96 -15.70
N ARG A 189 12.09 -9.24 -14.54
CA ARG A 189 12.24 -10.60 -14.03
C ARG A 189 10.87 -11.17 -13.66
N PRO A 190 10.41 -12.27 -14.30
CA PRO A 190 9.15 -12.90 -13.94
C PRO A 190 9.22 -13.37 -12.49
N GLY A 191 8.21 -13.03 -11.68
CA GLY A 191 8.01 -13.70 -10.41
C GLY A 191 7.64 -15.15 -10.69
N ARG A 192 8.60 -16.08 -10.60
CA ARG A 192 8.39 -17.52 -10.88
C ARG A 192 7.23 -18.12 -10.07
N SER A 193 6.86 -17.51 -8.95
CA SER A 193 5.76 -17.94 -8.08
C SER A 193 4.36 -17.66 -8.63
N PHE A 194 4.18 -16.76 -9.60
CA PHE A 194 2.86 -16.33 -10.09
C PHE A 194 2.47 -16.93 -11.46
N THR A 195 3.41 -17.54 -12.18
CA THR A 195 3.18 -18.03 -13.56
C THR A 195 2.37 -19.33 -13.65
N ALA A 196 2.17 -20.03 -12.54
CA ALA A 196 1.50 -21.34 -12.51
C ALA A 196 -0.04 -21.25 -12.43
N PHE A 197 -0.60 -20.08 -12.12
CA PHE A 197 -2.03 -19.91 -11.93
C PHE A 197 -2.62 -19.04 -13.03
N ARG A 198 -3.48 -19.65 -13.86
CA ARG A 198 -4.39 -18.92 -14.74
C ARG A 198 -5.74 -18.78 -14.04
N PRO A 199 -6.35 -17.60 -14.07
CA PRO A 199 -7.67 -17.41 -13.50
C PRO A 199 -8.73 -18.17 -14.32
N PRO A 200 -9.84 -18.59 -13.69
CA PRO A 200 -10.95 -19.23 -14.40
C PRO A 200 -11.53 -18.30 -15.47
N GLU A 201 -11.94 -18.85 -16.62
CA GLU A 201 -12.30 -18.10 -17.84
C GLU A 201 -13.59 -17.26 -17.72
N SER A 202 -14.43 -17.47 -16.70
CA SER A 202 -15.72 -16.78 -16.55
C SER A 202 -15.83 -15.98 -15.26
N LEU A 203 -16.21 -14.70 -15.37
CA LEU A 203 -16.60 -13.86 -14.24
C LEU A 203 -17.89 -14.40 -13.62
N VAL A 204 -17.80 -14.96 -12.41
CA VAL A 204 -18.96 -15.48 -11.66
C VAL A 204 -19.73 -14.35 -10.96
N SER A 205 -19.09 -13.22 -10.70
CA SER A 205 -19.69 -12.02 -10.10
C SER A 205 -19.44 -10.81 -10.99
N ARG A 206 -20.35 -9.83 -10.92
CA ARG A 206 -20.17 -8.50 -11.54
C ARG A 206 -19.45 -7.52 -10.60
N HIS A 207 -19.22 -7.88 -9.34
CA HIS A 207 -18.62 -6.98 -8.35
C HIS A 207 -17.13 -6.76 -8.62
N PRO A 208 -16.59 -5.53 -8.57
CA PRO A 208 -15.18 -5.27 -8.85
C PRO A 208 -14.16 -6.00 -7.96
N LEU A 209 -14.57 -6.47 -6.78
CA LEU A 209 -13.69 -7.25 -5.90
C LEU A 209 -13.46 -8.68 -6.44
N SER A 210 -14.39 -9.23 -7.22
CA SER A 210 -14.27 -10.58 -7.79
C SER A 210 -13.20 -10.66 -8.89
N THR A 211 -12.77 -9.53 -9.43
CA THR A 211 -11.71 -9.49 -10.43
C THR A 211 -10.31 -9.54 -9.80
N VAL A 212 -10.20 -9.40 -8.48
CA VAL A 212 -8.92 -9.46 -7.78
C VAL A 212 -8.29 -10.85 -7.95
N GLY A 213 -7.08 -10.86 -8.50
CA GLY A 213 -6.37 -12.08 -8.85
C GLY A 213 -6.86 -12.81 -10.11
N GLN A 214 -7.76 -12.18 -10.87
CA GLN A 214 -8.13 -12.60 -12.22
C GLN A 214 -7.38 -11.86 -13.34
N TRP A 215 -6.53 -10.91 -12.98
CA TRP A 215 -5.72 -10.18 -13.94
C TRP A 215 -4.41 -10.92 -14.18
N ASP A 216 -4.17 -11.36 -15.42
CA ASP A 216 -2.81 -11.39 -15.92
C ASP A 216 -2.37 -9.93 -16.05
N ALA A 217 -1.80 -9.37 -14.99
CA ALA A 217 -1.37 -7.98 -14.93
C ALA A 217 -0.17 -7.71 -15.85
N GLU A 218 0.47 -8.74 -16.41
CA GLU A 218 1.74 -8.61 -17.13
C GLU A 218 1.66 -7.70 -18.38
N PRO A 219 0.59 -7.72 -19.22
CA PRO A 219 0.46 -6.79 -20.34
C PRO A 219 0.31 -5.33 -19.89
N LEU A 220 -0.54 -5.06 -18.89
CA LEU A 220 -0.74 -3.71 -18.34
C LEU A 220 0.55 -3.19 -17.70
N VAL A 221 1.17 -3.98 -16.84
CA VAL A 221 2.43 -3.66 -16.17
C VAL A 221 3.53 -3.45 -17.21
N GLY A 222 3.57 -4.24 -18.28
CA GLY A 222 4.52 -4.09 -19.39
C GLY A 222 4.38 -2.75 -20.13
N ARG A 223 3.15 -2.29 -20.37
CA ARG A 223 2.85 -0.96 -20.96
C ARG A 223 3.29 0.16 -20.01
N LEU A 224 2.83 0.13 -18.77
CA LEU A 224 3.19 1.13 -17.75
C LEU A 224 4.71 1.20 -17.56
N ARG A 225 5.39 0.05 -17.46
CA ARG A 225 6.85 -0.04 -17.35
C ARG A 225 7.53 0.66 -18.52
N SER A 226 7.07 0.43 -19.75
CA SER A 226 7.67 1.07 -20.93
C SER A 226 7.45 2.59 -20.93
N ILE A 227 6.26 3.06 -20.53
CA ILE A 227 5.96 4.49 -20.41
C ILE A 227 6.84 5.17 -19.34
N HIS A 228 6.97 4.57 -18.15
CA HIS A 228 7.78 5.12 -17.07
C HIS A 228 9.28 5.12 -17.42
N VAL A 229 9.79 4.07 -18.06
CA VAL A 229 11.18 4.03 -18.53
C VAL A 229 11.43 5.08 -19.63
N ALA A 230 10.47 5.26 -20.55
CA ALA A 230 10.56 6.31 -21.56
C ALA A 230 10.62 7.71 -20.93
N ALA A 231 9.74 7.99 -19.96
CA ALA A 231 9.76 9.23 -19.22
C ALA A 231 11.05 9.42 -18.42
N ALA A 232 11.58 8.37 -17.78
CA ALA A 232 12.82 8.43 -17.04
C ALA A 232 14.02 8.86 -17.92
N PHE A 233 14.18 8.23 -19.09
CA PHE A 233 15.22 8.61 -20.05
C PHE A 233 15.00 10.02 -20.63
N ALA A 234 13.75 10.39 -20.91
CA ALA A 234 13.41 11.74 -21.37
C ALA A 234 13.64 12.81 -20.29
N THR A 235 13.43 12.53 -19.00
CA THR A 235 13.78 13.43 -17.89
C THR A 235 15.29 13.63 -17.78
N LEU A 236 16.08 12.56 -17.92
CA LEU A 236 17.55 12.65 -17.95
C LEU A 236 18.03 13.49 -19.14
N GLY A 237 17.55 13.17 -20.35
CA GLY A 237 17.89 13.92 -21.57
C GLY A 237 17.44 15.39 -21.50
N GLY A 238 16.24 15.64 -20.98
CA GLY A 238 15.69 16.96 -20.76
C GLY A 238 16.52 17.81 -19.78
N SER A 239 17.07 17.20 -18.73
CA SER A 239 17.97 17.88 -17.78
C SER A 239 19.26 18.34 -18.45
N LEU A 240 19.88 17.48 -19.27
CA LEU A 240 21.08 17.82 -20.05
C LEU A 240 20.79 18.90 -21.10
N LEU A 241 19.64 18.82 -21.76
CA LEU A 241 19.20 19.81 -22.75
C LEU A 241 18.87 21.16 -22.11
N ALA A 242 18.25 21.19 -20.93
CA ALA A 242 18.00 22.41 -20.17
C ALA A 242 19.31 23.12 -19.81
N ALA A 243 20.28 22.36 -19.30
CA ALA A 243 21.62 22.87 -19.02
C ALA A 243 22.30 23.41 -20.29
N ARG A 244 22.18 22.68 -21.40
CA ARG A 244 22.78 23.09 -22.68
C ARG A 244 22.10 24.32 -23.28
N ALA A 245 20.78 24.42 -23.22
CA ALA A 245 19.99 25.51 -23.76
C ALA A 245 20.26 26.83 -23.02
N ALA A 246 20.48 26.78 -21.71
CA ALA A 246 20.86 27.94 -20.90
C ALA A 246 22.21 28.55 -21.32
N GLN A 247 23.09 27.76 -21.93
CA GLN A 247 24.39 28.20 -22.47
C GLN A 247 24.29 28.65 -23.94
N GLY A 248 23.09 28.68 -24.52
CA GLY A 248 22.81 29.04 -25.91
C GLY A 248 22.15 27.90 -26.69
N ALA A 249 20.94 28.14 -27.20
CA ALA A 249 20.15 27.15 -27.93
C ALA A 249 20.49 27.14 -29.42
N SER A 250 21.24 26.12 -29.87
CA SER A 250 21.37 25.82 -31.30
C SER A 250 20.09 25.17 -31.84
N ALA A 251 19.92 25.16 -33.17
CA ALA A 251 18.80 24.47 -33.81
C ALA A 251 18.73 22.98 -33.40
N ILE A 252 19.89 22.31 -33.26
CA ILE A 252 19.96 20.92 -32.79
C ILE A 252 19.44 20.79 -31.35
N THR A 253 19.85 21.68 -30.44
CA THR A 253 19.35 21.68 -29.06
C THR A 253 17.83 21.88 -29.03
N ALA A 254 17.30 22.79 -29.84
CA ALA A 254 15.86 23.04 -29.92
C ALA A 254 15.09 21.81 -30.45
N VAL A 255 15.56 21.17 -31.53
CA VAL A 255 14.94 19.96 -32.09
C VAL A 255 14.94 18.81 -31.07
N LEU A 256 16.07 18.56 -30.41
CA LEU A 256 16.18 17.52 -29.39
C LEU A 256 15.29 17.83 -28.17
N ALA A 257 15.16 19.10 -27.77
CA ALA A 257 14.28 19.52 -26.68
C ALA A 257 12.80 19.33 -27.03
N VAL A 258 12.37 19.71 -28.24
CA VAL A 258 11.01 19.49 -28.72
C VAL A 258 10.69 18.00 -28.81
N ALA A 259 11.60 17.19 -29.36
CA ALA A 259 11.43 15.74 -29.42
C ALA A 259 11.32 15.12 -28.01
N THR A 260 12.15 15.57 -27.06
CA THR A 260 12.13 15.09 -25.67
C THR A 260 10.82 15.48 -24.98
N GLY A 261 10.37 16.72 -25.18
CA GLY A 261 9.09 17.21 -24.68
C GLY A 261 7.90 16.44 -25.27
N ALA A 262 7.94 16.10 -26.57
CA ALA A 262 6.91 15.31 -27.22
C ALA A 262 6.82 13.88 -26.65
N VAL A 263 7.95 13.26 -26.31
CA VAL A 263 7.97 11.96 -25.61
C VAL A 263 7.30 12.07 -24.24
N LEU A 264 7.66 13.07 -23.43
CA LEU A 264 7.06 13.29 -22.11
C LEU A 264 5.54 13.57 -22.20
N ALA A 265 5.12 14.43 -23.13
CA ALA A 265 3.71 14.72 -23.38
C ALA A 265 2.94 13.48 -23.81
N THR A 266 3.54 12.63 -24.66
CA THR A 266 2.95 11.34 -25.07
C THR A 266 2.80 10.40 -23.88
N CYS A 267 3.80 10.31 -23.00
CA CYS A 267 3.71 9.52 -21.77
C CYS A 267 2.53 9.99 -20.89
N VAL A 268 2.40 11.30 -20.66
CA VAL A 268 1.28 11.87 -19.89
C VAL A 268 -0.06 11.59 -20.57
N ALA A 269 -0.18 11.81 -21.87
CA ALA A 269 -1.41 11.56 -22.62
C ALA A 269 -1.87 10.09 -22.56
N LEU A 270 -0.93 9.15 -22.66
CA LEU A 270 -1.22 7.73 -22.48
C LEU A 270 -1.75 7.44 -21.07
N LEU A 271 -1.12 7.97 -20.02
CA LEU A 271 -1.57 7.77 -18.64
C LEU A 271 -2.92 8.44 -18.32
N CYS A 272 -3.22 9.54 -19.01
CA CYS A 272 -4.51 10.24 -18.96
C CYS A 272 -5.63 9.52 -19.75
N THR A 273 -5.35 8.38 -20.38
CA THR A 273 -6.35 7.58 -21.11
C THR A 273 -6.47 6.14 -20.55
N PRO A 274 -6.98 5.96 -19.32
CA PRO A 274 -7.16 4.62 -18.73
C PRO A 274 -7.90 3.63 -19.64
N PRO A 275 -8.98 4.01 -20.36
CA PRO A 275 -9.66 3.09 -21.27
C PRO A 275 -8.82 2.62 -22.47
N LEU A 276 -7.69 3.26 -22.78
CA LEU A 276 -6.73 2.81 -23.79
C LEU A 276 -5.69 1.88 -23.17
N ILE A 277 -5.12 2.26 -22.02
CA ILE A 277 -4.08 1.48 -21.34
C ILE A 277 -4.64 0.18 -20.74
N ASP A 278 -5.83 0.25 -20.15
CA ASP A 278 -6.49 -0.85 -19.42
C ASP A 278 -7.24 -1.80 -20.39
N ARG A 279 -7.17 -1.57 -21.71
CA ARG A 279 -7.79 -2.47 -22.71
C ARG A 279 -7.24 -3.89 -22.59
N ALA A 280 -8.12 -4.83 -22.92
CA ALA A 280 -7.95 -6.27 -22.81
C ALA A 280 -6.50 -6.77 -23.05
N PRO A 281 -6.05 -7.78 -22.29
CA PRO A 281 -4.67 -8.25 -22.22
C PRO A 281 -4.02 -8.63 -23.57
N ALA A 282 -4.79 -8.76 -24.65
CA ALA A 282 -4.32 -9.21 -25.97
C ALA A 282 -3.94 -8.10 -27.00
N ASN A 283 -3.96 -6.81 -26.65
CA ASN A 283 -3.65 -5.75 -27.63
C ASN A 283 -2.15 -5.56 -27.91
N ARG A 284 -1.59 -6.44 -28.76
CA ARG A 284 -0.18 -6.43 -29.19
C ARG A 284 0.30 -5.12 -29.81
N ARG A 285 -0.61 -4.35 -30.45
CA ARG A 285 -0.26 -3.06 -31.09
C ARG A 285 0.10 -2.00 -30.06
N LEU A 286 -0.70 -1.88 -28.99
CA LEU A 286 -0.42 -0.95 -27.89
C LEU A 286 0.86 -1.34 -27.14
N ASP A 287 1.10 -2.65 -26.94
CA ASP A 287 2.34 -3.12 -26.34
C ASP A 287 3.57 -2.75 -27.21
N GLY A 288 3.43 -2.89 -28.53
CA GLY A 288 4.42 -2.47 -29.51
C GLY A 288 4.68 -0.96 -29.47
N ALA A 289 3.62 -0.14 -29.45
CA ALA A 289 3.73 1.31 -29.38
C ALA A 289 4.41 1.80 -28.09
N ALA A 290 4.07 1.23 -26.93
CA ALA A 290 4.72 1.56 -25.67
C ALA A 290 6.22 1.17 -25.67
N ARG A 291 6.57 0.00 -26.25
CA ARG A 291 7.97 -0.40 -26.45
C ARG A 291 8.71 0.53 -27.41
N LEU A 292 8.08 0.94 -28.50
CA LEU A 292 8.65 1.86 -29.48
C LEU A 292 8.94 3.22 -28.85
N LEU A 293 7.97 3.78 -28.09
CA LEU A 293 8.14 5.02 -27.34
C LEU A 293 9.35 4.97 -26.40
N ARG A 294 9.51 3.85 -25.67
CA ARG A 294 10.69 3.60 -24.82
C ARG A 294 11.98 3.56 -25.63
N THR A 295 12.02 2.85 -26.75
CA THR A 295 13.22 2.77 -27.60
C THR A 295 13.60 4.13 -28.18
N ILE A 296 12.60 4.93 -28.61
CA ILE A 296 12.81 6.31 -29.07
C ILE A 296 13.41 7.15 -27.95
N ALA A 297 12.88 7.08 -26.72
CA ALA A 297 13.41 7.82 -25.59
C ALA A 297 14.88 7.47 -25.28
N VAL A 298 15.23 6.18 -25.30
CA VAL A 298 16.62 5.72 -25.10
C VAL A 298 17.54 6.26 -26.21
N GLY A 299 17.13 6.12 -27.48
CA GLY A 299 17.90 6.63 -28.61
C GLY A 299 18.08 8.15 -28.56
N LEU A 300 17.04 8.87 -28.14
CA LEU A 300 17.07 10.32 -27.97
C LEU A 300 18.04 10.73 -26.85
N THR A 301 18.04 10.05 -25.70
CA THR A 301 19.03 10.32 -24.64
C THR A 301 20.46 10.08 -25.11
N ILE A 302 20.70 9.02 -25.90
CA ILE A 302 22.03 8.78 -26.50
C ILE A 302 22.42 9.93 -27.44
N ALA A 303 21.50 10.39 -28.29
CA ALA A 303 21.73 11.53 -29.18
C ALA A 303 22.00 12.83 -28.39
N VAL A 304 21.30 13.05 -27.27
CA VAL A 304 21.55 14.18 -26.36
C VAL A 304 22.96 14.09 -25.75
N CYS A 305 23.38 12.94 -25.25
CA CYS A 305 24.73 12.76 -24.71
C CYS A 305 25.81 13.00 -25.78
N ALA A 306 25.60 12.51 -27.00
CA ALA A 306 26.50 12.75 -28.13
C ALA A 306 26.57 14.24 -28.48
N HIS A 307 25.44 14.95 -28.47
CA HIS A 307 25.37 16.39 -28.71
C HIS A 307 26.06 17.21 -27.62
N VAL A 308 25.90 16.84 -26.35
CA VAL A 308 26.59 17.47 -25.20
C VAL A 308 28.09 17.25 -25.29
N LEU A 309 28.54 16.07 -25.72
CA LEU A 309 29.95 15.73 -25.90
C LEU A 309 30.60 16.46 -27.08
N ALA A 310 29.90 16.56 -28.21
CA ALA A 310 30.41 17.14 -29.45
C ALA A 310 30.25 18.67 -29.54
N SER A 311 29.48 19.29 -28.63
CA SER A 311 29.22 20.73 -28.64
C SER A 311 30.52 21.54 -28.43
N PRO A 312 30.93 22.38 -29.39
CA PRO A 312 32.12 23.24 -29.24
C PRO A 312 31.87 24.49 -28.39
N ALA A 313 30.61 24.71 -27.96
CA ALA A 313 30.23 25.86 -27.17
C ALA A 313 30.85 25.83 -25.76
N ARG A 314 31.31 26.99 -25.28
CA ARG A 314 31.89 27.13 -23.95
C ARG A 314 30.80 27.02 -22.88
N TRP A 315 31.09 26.26 -21.83
CA TRP A 315 30.25 26.16 -20.64
C TRP A 315 30.65 27.26 -19.67
N GLN A 316 29.70 28.11 -19.27
CA GLN A 316 29.91 29.07 -18.18
C GLN A 316 29.55 28.38 -16.86
N GLU A 317 30.57 28.01 -16.08
CA GLU A 317 30.42 27.32 -14.80
C GLU A 317 30.14 28.35 -13.68
N GLY A 318 29.07 28.13 -12.91
CA GLY A 318 28.68 28.98 -11.79
C GLY A 318 27.35 28.54 -11.17
N GLY A 319 27.26 28.53 -9.84
CA GLY A 319 26.08 28.06 -9.10
C GLY A 319 25.72 26.60 -9.40
N GLY A 320 24.43 26.28 -9.33
CA GLY A 320 23.92 24.96 -9.70
C GLY A 320 23.82 24.75 -11.22
N LEU A 321 23.68 23.50 -11.63
CA LEU A 321 23.48 23.11 -13.04
C LEU A 321 22.30 23.90 -13.62
N PRO A 322 22.50 24.68 -14.70
CA PRO A 322 21.45 25.53 -15.25
C PRO A 322 20.19 24.74 -15.60
N GLY A 323 19.03 25.25 -15.17
CA GLY A 323 17.74 24.61 -15.41
C GLY A 323 17.38 23.45 -14.47
N TYR A 324 18.31 22.91 -13.68
CA TYR A 324 18.01 21.81 -12.75
C TYR A 324 17.08 22.26 -11.61
N GLY A 325 17.42 23.35 -10.93
CA GLY A 325 16.60 23.92 -9.85
C GLY A 325 15.19 24.28 -10.31
N SER A 326 15.06 24.98 -11.44
CA SER A 326 13.75 25.33 -12.00
C SER A 326 12.92 24.11 -12.42
N THR A 327 13.56 23.07 -12.97
CA THR A 327 12.88 21.81 -13.31
C THR A 327 12.31 21.13 -12.07
N LEU A 328 13.07 21.08 -10.96
CA LEU A 328 12.58 20.56 -9.69
C LEU A 328 11.41 21.37 -9.14
N THR A 329 11.50 22.70 -9.18
CA THR A 329 10.44 23.58 -8.68
C THR A 329 9.15 23.41 -9.46
N TRP A 330 9.21 23.33 -10.79
CA TRP A 330 8.04 23.02 -11.62
C TRP A 330 7.48 21.62 -11.35
N LEU A 331 8.33 20.63 -11.05
CA LEU A 331 7.87 19.30 -10.66
C LEU A 331 7.11 19.32 -9.33
N PHE A 332 7.56 20.08 -8.33
CA PHE A 332 6.85 20.23 -7.06
C PHE A 332 5.55 21.01 -7.20
N VAL A 333 5.53 22.04 -8.05
CA VAL A 333 4.30 22.73 -8.44
C VAL A 333 3.32 21.75 -9.10
N ALA A 334 3.81 20.88 -9.99
CA ALA A 334 2.98 19.84 -10.60
C ALA A 334 2.45 18.84 -9.58
N HIS A 335 3.25 18.42 -8.58
CA HIS A 335 2.76 17.58 -7.47
C HIS A 335 1.63 18.28 -6.71
N ALA A 336 1.80 19.54 -6.32
CA ALA A 336 0.78 20.30 -5.62
C ALA A 336 -0.50 20.44 -6.47
N GLY A 337 -0.36 20.74 -7.76
CA GLY A 337 -1.47 20.85 -8.71
C GLY A 337 -2.23 19.53 -8.91
N LEU A 338 -1.51 18.41 -9.05
CA LEU A 338 -2.12 17.07 -9.19
C LEU A 338 -2.87 16.64 -7.92
N LEU A 339 -2.29 16.92 -6.74
CA LEU A 339 -2.94 16.63 -5.45
C LEU A 339 -4.16 17.53 -5.22
N ALA A 340 -4.09 18.82 -5.60
CA ALA A 340 -5.23 19.73 -5.57
C ALA A 340 -6.34 19.31 -6.53
N ALA A 341 -5.99 18.88 -7.76
CA ALA A 341 -6.94 18.33 -8.72
C ALA A 341 -7.59 17.03 -8.21
N LEU A 342 -6.82 16.17 -7.54
CA LEU A 342 -7.34 14.96 -6.91
C LEU A 342 -8.30 15.30 -5.77
N ALA A 343 -7.94 16.25 -4.91
CA ALA A 343 -8.82 16.75 -3.87
C ALA A 343 -10.12 17.33 -4.46
N ALA A 344 -10.03 18.17 -5.49
CA ALA A 344 -11.18 18.75 -6.17
C ALA A 344 -12.07 17.66 -6.81
N ALA A 345 -11.50 16.65 -7.46
CA ALA A 345 -12.25 15.54 -8.05
C ALA A 345 -13.01 14.72 -7.00
N LEU A 346 -12.41 14.52 -5.81
CA LEU A 346 -13.03 13.80 -4.69
C LEU A 346 -14.09 14.65 -3.97
N LEU A 347 -13.88 15.96 -3.84
CA LEU A 347 -14.76 16.88 -3.11
C LEU A 347 -15.95 17.37 -3.94
N TRP A 348 -15.76 17.75 -5.21
CA TRP A 348 -16.83 18.31 -6.06
C TRP A 348 -18.03 17.34 -6.16
N ARG A 349 -17.80 16.03 -6.16
CA ARG A 349 -18.88 15.06 -6.28
C ARG A 349 -19.49 14.60 -4.95
N ARG A 350 -18.96 15.11 -3.83
CA ARG A 350 -19.46 14.88 -2.47
C ARG A 350 -20.73 15.69 -2.16
N ASP A 351 -20.82 16.90 -2.68
CA ASP A 351 -21.99 17.80 -2.50
C ASP A 351 -23.30 17.25 -3.10
N ARG A 352 -23.25 16.08 -3.74
CA ARG A 352 -24.41 15.38 -4.33
C ARG A 352 -24.88 14.16 -3.55
N GLN A 353 -24.30 13.84 -2.39
CA GLN A 353 -24.63 12.66 -1.57
C GLN A 353 -24.64 13.02 -0.06
N PRO A 354 -25.76 13.52 0.49
CA PRO A 354 -25.83 14.08 1.85
C PRO A 354 -25.66 13.08 3.01
N ASN A 355 -25.74 11.76 2.76
CA ASN A 355 -25.81 10.74 3.83
C ASN A 355 -24.47 10.11 4.24
N HIS A 356 -23.31 10.53 3.71
CA HIS A 356 -22.01 9.90 4.02
C HIS A 356 -21.13 10.72 4.98
N PRO A 357 -20.46 10.09 5.99
CA PRO A 357 -19.62 10.79 6.97
C PRO A 357 -18.49 11.61 6.33
N PRO A 358 -18.11 12.78 6.91
CA PRO A 358 -17.30 13.86 6.29
C PRO A 358 -15.92 13.49 5.74
N LEU A 359 -15.39 12.30 6.06
CA LEU A 359 -14.03 11.89 5.72
C LEU A 359 -13.94 10.57 4.94
N LEU A 360 -15.08 9.93 4.64
CA LEU A 360 -15.12 8.79 3.70
C LEU A 360 -14.66 9.25 2.32
N GLY A 361 -13.79 8.47 1.66
CA GLY A 361 -13.35 8.69 0.28
C GLY A 361 -12.10 9.57 0.07
N LEU A 362 -11.52 10.14 1.13
CA LEU A 362 -10.27 10.91 1.04
C LEU A 362 -8.99 10.06 1.21
N GLY A 363 -9.15 8.73 1.31
CA GLY A 363 -8.03 7.79 1.42
C GLY A 363 -7.02 7.93 0.28
N ALA A 364 -7.51 8.03 -0.97
CA ALA A 364 -6.67 8.22 -2.15
C ALA A 364 -5.79 9.48 -2.07
N LEU A 365 -6.37 10.60 -1.59
CA LEU A 365 -5.62 11.85 -1.37
C LEU A 365 -4.59 11.68 -0.25
N ALA A 366 -5.00 11.11 0.88
CA ALA A 366 -4.10 10.92 2.02
C ALA A 366 -2.88 10.05 1.66
N THR A 367 -3.14 8.90 1.02
CA THR A 367 -2.10 7.96 0.61
C THR A 367 -1.27 8.51 -0.56
N GLY A 368 -1.89 9.21 -1.51
CA GLY A 368 -1.18 9.88 -2.61
C GLY A 368 -0.24 10.99 -2.14
N THR A 369 -0.66 11.82 -1.18
CA THR A 369 0.23 12.83 -0.59
C THR A 369 1.32 12.18 0.25
N ALA A 370 1.03 11.13 1.02
CA ALA A 370 2.05 10.41 1.76
C ALA A 370 3.12 9.83 0.81
N ALA A 371 2.71 9.24 -0.32
CA ALA A 371 3.62 8.77 -1.35
C ALA A 371 4.51 9.89 -1.89
N ALA A 372 3.92 11.02 -2.29
CA ALA A 372 4.68 12.16 -2.81
C ALA A 372 5.62 12.77 -1.76
N GLY A 373 5.14 12.95 -0.53
CA GLY A 373 5.92 13.49 0.58
C GLY A 373 7.12 12.62 0.94
N ILE A 374 6.95 11.29 0.99
CA ILE A 374 8.07 10.36 1.25
C ILE A 374 9.07 10.39 0.09
N ALA A 375 8.61 10.40 -1.17
CA ALA A 375 9.50 10.48 -2.32
C ALA A 375 10.32 11.78 -2.35
N VAL A 376 9.67 12.91 -2.02
CA VAL A 376 10.32 14.22 -1.91
C VAL A 376 11.31 14.22 -0.75
N ALA A 377 10.94 13.71 0.42
CA ALA A 377 11.82 13.63 1.59
C ALA A 377 13.07 12.78 1.29
N PHE A 378 12.92 11.60 0.68
CA PHE A 378 14.06 10.76 0.29
C PHE A 378 14.96 11.44 -0.74
N SER A 379 14.38 12.10 -1.74
CA SER A 379 15.15 12.78 -2.78
C SER A 379 15.89 14.00 -2.23
N ALA A 380 15.21 14.81 -1.42
CA ALA A 380 15.78 15.99 -0.77
C ALA A 380 16.93 15.60 0.14
N GLU A 381 16.73 14.61 1.02
CA GLU A 381 17.74 14.18 1.99
C GLU A 381 18.93 13.51 1.31
N LEU A 382 18.71 12.71 0.26
CA LEU A 382 19.81 12.13 -0.52
C LEU A 382 20.71 13.21 -1.12
N VAL A 383 20.12 14.21 -1.79
CA VAL A 383 20.89 15.30 -2.41
C VAL A 383 21.54 16.19 -1.35
N HIS A 384 20.83 16.51 -0.26
CA HIS A 384 21.34 17.32 0.84
C HIS A 384 22.54 16.65 1.52
N ARG A 385 22.47 15.35 1.86
CA ARG A 385 23.57 14.62 2.49
C ARG A 385 24.78 14.45 1.60
N VAL A 386 24.58 14.29 0.30
CA VAL A 386 25.70 14.27 -0.65
C VAL A 386 26.34 15.65 -0.73
N ALA A 387 25.56 16.74 -0.75
CA ALA A 387 26.09 18.09 -0.72
C ALA A 387 26.90 18.34 0.57
N ASP A 388 26.36 17.99 1.75
CA ASP A 388 27.04 18.09 3.04
C ASP A 388 28.33 17.27 3.09
N TYR A 389 28.35 16.08 2.46
CA TYR A 389 29.55 15.24 2.39
C TYR A 389 30.61 15.80 1.42
N LEU A 390 30.17 16.51 0.39
CA LEU A 390 31.06 17.17 -0.57
C LEU A 390 31.64 18.46 0.00
N ASP A 391 30.88 19.18 0.82
CA ASP A 391 31.38 20.28 1.65
C ASP A 391 32.36 19.76 2.71
N ARG A 392 33.50 20.42 2.88
CA ARG A 392 34.58 19.98 3.79
C ARG A 392 34.89 20.94 4.93
N THR A 393 34.34 22.17 4.97
CA THR A 393 34.70 23.13 6.04
C THR A 393 33.66 24.23 6.28
N ALA A 394 33.38 24.50 7.57
CA ALA A 394 32.56 25.63 8.06
C ALA A 394 33.13 27.03 7.75
N SER A 395 34.32 27.12 7.15
CA SER A 395 35.06 28.35 6.83
C SER A 395 35.21 28.62 5.32
N THR A 396 34.53 27.84 4.48
CA THR A 396 34.51 28.07 3.03
C THR A 396 33.59 29.25 2.71
N PRO A 397 34.00 30.24 1.89
CA PRO A 397 33.11 31.31 1.45
C PRO A 397 31.85 30.71 0.82
N PRO A 398 30.66 31.30 1.05
CA PRO A 398 29.40 30.70 0.65
C PRO A 398 29.38 30.27 -0.83
N ASP A 399 30.00 31.04 -1.72
CA ASP A 399 29.89 30.87 -3.18
C ASP A 399 30.72 29.71 -3.76
N LEU A 400 31.51 29.01 -2.93
CA LEU A 400 32.43 27.94 -3.34
C LEU A 400 31.99 26.54 -2.88
N VAL A 401 30.85 26.44 -2.18
CA VAL A 401 30.34 25.19 -1.59
C VAL A 401 29.27 24.57 -2.50
N PRO A 402 29.32 23.25 -2.77
CA PRO A 402 28.21 22.58 -3.43
C PRO A 402 26.91 22.73 -2.63
N ARG A 403 25.88 23.34 -3.20
CA ARG A 403 24.60 23.57 -2.52
C ARG A 403 23.48 22.79 -3.18
N PRO A 404 22.59 22.18 -2.38
CA PRO A 404 21.36 21.62 -2.91
C PRO A 404 20.43 22.74 -3.41
N PRO A 405 19.60 22.47 -4.44
CA PRO A 405 18.57 23.40 -4.89
C PRO A 405 17.65 23.87 -3.75
N ALA A 406 17.30 25.15 -3.73
CA ALA A 406 16.44 25.73 -2.71
C ALA A 406 15.01 25.12 -2.68
N ALA A 407 14.54 24.56 -3.79
CA ALA A 407 13.35 23.71 -3.84
C ALA A 407 13.36 22.58 -2.79
N TYR A 408 14.49 21.89 -2.59
CA TYR A 408 14.61 20.85 -1.57
C TYR A 408 14.59 21.43 -0.15
N THR A 409 15.20 22.59 0.07
CA THR A 409 15.16 23.28 1.36
C THR A 409 13.73 23.69 1.75
N TRP A 410 12.96 24.23 0.80
CA TRP A 410 11.53 24.49 0.96
C TRP A 410 10.74 23.21 1.28
N ALA A 411 11.07 22.10 0.62
CA ALA A 411 10.42 20.81 0.88
C ALA A 411 10.72 20.26 2.28
N ILE A 412 11.98 20.32 2.74
CA ILE A 412 12.39 19.89 4.08
C ILE A 412 11.67 20.72 5.15
N TYR A 413 11.65 22.05 4.99
CA TYR A 413 10.92 22.94 5.89
C TYR A 413 9.41 22.67 5.87
N GLY A 414 8.85 22.43 4.69
CA GLY A 414 7.47 22.03 4.49
C GLY A 414 7.09 20.74 5.21
N PHE A 415 7.96 19.73 5.14
CA PHE A 415 7.81 18.48 5.88
C PHE A 415 7.83 18.70 7.40
N PHE A 416 8.82 19.45 7.90
CA PHE A 416 8.94 19.75 9.33
C PHE A 416 7.68 20.43 9.87
N ARG A 417 7.18 21.48 9.19
CA ARG A 417 5.94 22.17 9.56
C ARG A 417 4.73 21.23 9.55
N ALA A 418 4.56 20.44 8.49
CA ALA A 418 3.43 19.51 8.38
C ALA A 418 3.45 18.44 9.49
N ALA A 419 4.62 17.89 9.80
CA ALA A 419 4.81 16.92 10.88
C ALA A 419 4.52 17.55 12.25
N LEU A 420 5.06 18.73 12.53
CA LEU A 420 4.87 19.44 13.80
C LEU A 420 3.39 19.78 14.04
N ILE A 421 2.71 20.38 13.05
CA ILE A 421 1.29 20.74 13.17
C ILE A 421 0.44 19.48 13.37
N THR A 422 0.73 18.40 12.63
CA THR A 422 0.00 17.13 12.79
C THR A 422 0.21 16.51 14.17
N LEU A 423 1.42 16.59 14.72
CA LEU A 423 1.73 16.12 16.06
C LEU A 423 0.93 16.89 17.12
N VAL A 424 0.88 18.23 17.01
CA VAL A 424 0.10 19.10 17.91
C VAL A 424 -1.40 18.78 17.81
N LEU A 425 -1.93 18.66 16.59
CA LEU A 425 -3.34 18.31 16.37
C LEU A 425 -3.68 16.91 16.90
N THR A 426 -2.77 15.94 16.74
CA THR A 426 -2.92 14.60 17.30
C THR A 426 -2.97 14.65 18.82
N GLY A 427 -2.07 15.40 19.47
CA GLY A 427 -2.08 15.62 20.92
C GLY A 427 -3.39 16.27 21.39
N LEU A 428 -3.86 17.30 20.69
CA LEU A 428 -5.13 17.96 20.98
C LEU A 428 -6.33 17.02 20.83
N VAL A 429 -6.41 16.25 19.75
CA VAL A 429 -7.46 15.24 19.53
C VAL A 429 -7.41 14.16 20.62
N ILE A 430 -6.23 13.71 21.01
CA ILE A 430 -6.08 12.76 22.13
C ILE A 430 -6.68 13.36 23.41
N LEU A 431 -6.35 14.61 23.75
CA LEU A 431 -6.82 15.30 24.96
C LEU A 431 -8.33 15.55 24.94
N ILE A 432 -8.87 16.13 23.86
CA ILE A 432 -10.29 16.49 23.71
C ILE A 432 -11.16 15.23 23.66
N SER A 433 -10.78 14.23 22.86
CA SER A 433 -11.59 13.00 22.70
C SER A 433 -11.50 12.07 23.91
N ARG A 434 -10.52 12.25 24.81
CA ARG A 434 -10.27 11.35 25.94
C ARG A 434 -11.51 11.20 26.82
N ARG A 435 -12.15 12.31 27.21
CA ARG A 435 -13.32 12.28 28.10
C ARG A 435 -14.48 11.51 27.48
N GLY A 436 -14.82 11.80 26.22
CA GLY A 436 -15.89 11.11 25.50
C GLY A 436 -15.63 9.61 25.34
N ARG A 437 -14.42 9.25 24.88
CA ARG A 437 -14.01 7.83 24.75
C ARG A 437 -14.01 7.11 26.09
N SER A 438 -13.52 7.74 27.15
CA SER A 438 -13.50 7.16 28.51
C SER A 438 -14.91 6.92 29.05
N ARG A 439 -15.86 7.84 28.84
CA ARG A 439 -17.27 7.65 29.24
C ARG A 439 -17.91 6.49 28.49
N ALA A 440 -17.73 6.45 27.17
CA ALA A 440 -18.31 5.38 26.36
C ALA A 440 -17.69 4.01 26.68
N ALA A 441 -16.39 3.96 26.95
CA ALA A 441 -15.73 2.74 27.42
C ALA A 441 -16.23 2.32 28.81
N ALA A 442 -16.46 3.26 29.72
CA ALA A 442 -17.02 2.96 31.04
C ALA A 442 -18.44 2.38 30.93
N ALA A 443 -19.28 2.93 30.04
CA ALA A 443 -20.62 2.39 29.80
C ALA A 443 -20.59 0.96 29.26
N ILE A 444 -19.66 0.65 28.34
CA ILE A 444 -19.47 -0.71 27.83
C ILE A 444 -19.03 -1.66 28.94
N VAL A 445 -18.05 -1.25 29.76
CA VAL A 445 -17.54 -2.08 30.87
C VAL A 445 -18.61 -2.32 31.93
N ALA A 446 -19.39 -1.30 32.30
CA ALA A 446 -20.46 -1.43 33.28
C ALA A 446 -21.57 -2.39 32.80
N ARG A 447 -21.86 -2.40 31.49
CA ARG A 447 -22.82 -3.34 30.89
C ARG A 447 -22.26 -4.75 30.78
N ASP A 448 -21.00 -4.87 30.41
CA ASP A 448 -20.35 -6.16 30.28
C ASP A 448 -20.09 -6.81 31.65
N PHE A 449 -19.94 -6.03 32.72
CA PHE A 449 -19.73 -6.54 34.06
C PHE A 449 -20.67 -5.82 35.04
N PRO A 450 -21.98 -6.18 35.06
CA PRO A 450 -22.89 -5.73 36.10
C PRO A 450 -22.49 -6.47 37.39
N ASP A 451 -22.24 -5.75 38.46
CA ASP A 451 -21.85 -6.28 39.78
C ASP A 451 -20.46 -6.97 39.87
N PRO A 452 -19.36 -6.31 39.45
CA PRO A 452 -18.03 -6.87 39.60
C PRO A 452 -17.58 -6.81 41.07
N PRO A 453 -16.83 -7.82 41.57
CA PRO A 453 -16.27 -7.76 42.92
C PRO A 453 -15.25 -6.63 43.04
N ALA A 454 -15.08 -6.09 44.25
CA ALA A 454 -14.21 -4.92 44.48
C ALA A 454 -12.75 -5.15 44.03
N GLU A 455 -12.25 -6.38 44.14
CA GLU A 455 -10.92 -6.80 43.68
C GLU A 455 -10.72 -6.70 42.17
N ALA A 456 -11.79 -6.72 41.36
CA ALA A 456 -11.72 -6.60 39.90
C ALA A 456 -11.52 -5.15 39.42
N ALA A 457 -11.58 -4.14 40.30
CA ALA A 457 -11.48 -2.74 39.94
C ALA A 457 -10.21 -2.36 39.14
N PRO A 458 -8.99 -2.86 39.45
CA PRO A 458 -7.81 -2.65 38.61
C PRO A 458 -7.96 -3.27 37.21
N ARG A 459 -8.58 -4.46 37.13
CA ARG A 459 -8.78 -5.17 35.85
C ARG A 459 -9.79 -4.44 34.97
N LEU A 460 -10.91 -3.98 35.52
CA LEU A 460 -11.90 -3.16 34.80
C LEU A 460 -11.28 -1.90 34.21
N ARG A 461 -10.36 -1.23 34.95
CA ARG A 461 -9.60 -0.08 34.42
C ARG A 461 -8.72 -0.46 33.23
N GLN A 462 -8.10 -1.65 33.23
CA GLN A 462 -7.32 -2.13 32.09
C GLN A 462 -8.21 -2.39 30.86
N VAL A 463 -9.39 -3.02 31.05
CA VAL A 463 -10.38 -3.23 29.98
C VAL A 463 -10.86 -1.91 29.40
N GLN A 464 -11.22 -0.96 30.26
CA GLN A 464 -11.63 0.38 29.84
C GLN A 464 -10.53 1.08 29.04
N GLN A 465 -9.27 1.00 29.49
CA GLN A 465 -8.12 1.56 28.75
C GLN A 465 -7.92 0.88 27.39
N ALA A 466 -8.11 -0.44 27.30
CA ALA A 466 -8.04 -1.18 26.04
C ALA A 466 -9.10 -0.67 25.05
N ILE A 467 -10.36 -0.51 25.48
CA ILE A 467 -11.45 0.05 24.65
C ILE A 467 -11.14 1.50 24.26
N VAL A 468 -10.66 2.34 25.18
CA VAL A 468 -10.30 3.73 24.88
C VAL A 468 -9.23 3.81 23.79
N ARG A 469 -8.20 2.97 23.88
CA ARG A 469 -7.14 2.86 22.85
C ARG A 469 -7.69 2.33 21.53
N ALA A 470 -8.51 1.28 21.58
CA ALA A 470 -9.13 0.70 20.39
C ALA A 470 -10.00 1.70 19.62
N ARG A 471 -10.76 2.56 20.32
CA ARG A 471 -11.57 3.60 19.70
C ARG A 471 -10.77 4.76 19.12
N PHE A 472 -9.51 4.93 19.51
CA PHE A 472 -8.66 5.98 18.91
C PHE A 472 -8.40 5.75 17.42
N THR A 473 -8.47 4.49 16.94
CA THR A 473 -8.25 4.18 15.52
C THR A 473 -9.28 4.83 14.59
N GLU A 474 -10.45 5.23 15.11
CA GLU A 474 -11.44 6.02 14.37
C GLU A 474 -10.88 7.38 13.91
N TRP A 475 -9.88 7.93 14.61
CA TRP A 475 -9.23 9.20 14.30
C TRP A 475 -8.04 9.09 13.35
N LEU A 476 -7.53 7.88 13.07
CA LEU A 476 -6.34 7.71 12.23
C LEU A 476 -6.55 8.19 10.80
N ILE A 477 -7.69 7.84 10.19
CA ILE A 477 -8.04 8.30 8.83
C ILE A 477 -8.17 9.83 8.78
N PRO A 478 -8.96 10.49 9.66
CA PRO A 478 -9.00 11.95 9.75
C PRO A 478 -7.63 12.62 9.89
N LEU A 479 -6.79 12.13 10.80
CA LEU A 479 -5.46 12.70 11.06
C LEU A 479 -4.53 12.53 9.85
N ALA A 480 -4.60 11.39 9.16
CA ALA A 480 -3.85 11.16 7.93
C ALA A 480 -4.29 12.12 6.81
N VAL A 481 -5.58 12.40 6.68
CA VAL A 481 -6.11 13.38 5.72
C VAL A 481 -5.62 14.80 6.05
N VAL A 482 -5.62 15.19 7.33
CA VAL A 482 -5.10 16.50 7.76
C VAL A 482 -3.61 16.63 7.46
N TYR A 483 -2.81 15.62 7.80
CA TYR A 483 -1.39 15.57 7.45
C TYR A 483 -1.18 15.73 5.95
N ALA A 484 -1.97 15.02 5.13
CA ALA A 484 -1.91 15.12 3.69
C ALA A 484 -2.32 16.51 3.15
N GLY A 485 -3.32 17.16 3.74
CA GLY A 485 -3.66 18.54 3.41
C GLY A 485 -2.50 19.50 3.68
N LEU A 486 -1.89 19.39 4.87
CA LEU A 486 -0.75 20.21 5.28
C LEU A 486 0.50 19.95 4.42
N ALA A 487 0.80 18.70 4.11
CA ALA A 487 1.91 18.31 3.25
C ALA A 487 1.71 18.79 1.79
N GLY A 488 0.49 18.72 1.27
CA GLY A 488 0.14 19.28 -0.04
C GLY A 488 0.32 20.80 -0.10
N LEU A 489 -0.13 21.52 0.94
CA LEU A 489 0.08 22.96 1.06
C LEU A 489 1.58 23.31 1.15
N SER A 490 2.35 22.52 1.90
CA SER A 490 3.81 22.66 1.97
C SER A 490 4.47 22.51 0.60
N ALA A 491 4.02 21.56 -0.23
CA ALA A 491 4.53 21.42 -1.60
C ALA A 491 4.27 22.68 -2.44
N ALA A 492 3.10 23.33 -2.30
CA ALA A 492 2.82 24.58 -3.00
C ALA A 492 3.76 25.74 -2.61
N THR A 493 4.24 25.78 -1.34
CA THR A 493 5.19 26.82 -0.91
C THR A 493 6.54 26.74 -1.60
N THR A 494 6.91 25.60 -2.21
CA THR A 494 8.13 25.48 -3.02
C THR A 494 8.09 26.38 -4.26
N ALA A 495 6.93 26.82 -4.72
CA ALA A 495 6.80 27.75 -5.83
C ALA A 495 7.46 29.11 -5.57
N LEU A 496 7.65 29.49 -4.29
CA LEU A 496 8.36 30.72 -3.92
C LEU A 496 9.84 30.70 -4.34
N ASP A 497 10.41 29.53 -4.57
CA ASP A 497 11.73 29.35 -5.16
C ASP A 497 11.84 29.94 -6.58
N LEU A 498 10.73 29.98 -7.34
CA LEU A 498 10.72 30.63 -8.67
C LEU A 498 10.99 32.14 -8.59
N LEU A 499 10.81 32.75 -7.42
CA LEU A 499 11.11 34.15 -7.14
C LEU A 499 12.53 34.34 -6.55
N GLY A 500 13.33 33.27 -6.45
CA GLY A 500 14.66 33.29 -5.85
C GLY A 500 14.66 33.47 -4.33
N LEU A 501 13.53 33.16 -3.67
CA LEU A 501 13.37 33.37 -2.23
C LEU A 501 13.84 32.16 -1.43
N TYR A 502 14.75 32.40 -0.47
CA TYR A 502 15.15 31.42 0.52
C TYR A 502 14.13 31.36 1.69
N PRO A 503 13.82 30.17 2.27
CA PRO A 503 12.78 30.06 3.30
C PRO A 503 12.99 30.97 4.51
N GLY A 504 14.23 31.12 4.99
CA GLY A 504 14.55 31.98 6.13
C GLY A 504 14.14 33.42 5.87
N ASP A 505 14.68 34.01 4.81
CA ASP A 505 14.48 35.42 4.45
C ASP A 505 13.03 35.71 4.09
N ALA A 506 12.37 34.78 3.39
CA ALA A 506 10.97 34.94 2.98
C ALA A 506 10.04 34.97 4.19
N ILE A 507 10.19 34.01 5.11
CA ILE A 507 9.31 33.89 6.27
C ILE A 507 9.60 35.01 7.27
N GLU A 508 10.84 35.46 7.41
CA GLU A 508 11.17 36.64 8.21
C GLU A 508 10.50 37.90 7.65
N ARG A 509 10.62 38.13 6.33
CA ARG A 509 10.04 39.31 5.66
C ARG A 509 8.51 39.33 5.72
N TYR A 510 7.85 38.21 5.48
CA TYR A 510 6.39 38.17 5.31
C TYR A 510 5.60 37.72 6.55
N ALA A 511 6.22 36.96 7.46
CA ALA A 511 5.55 36.42 8.65
C ALA A 511 6.22 36.85 9.97
N GLY A 512 7.34 37.60 9.93
CA GLY A 512 8.01 38.11 11.12
C GLY A 512 8.68 37.04 11.99
N VAL A 513 8.86 35.81 11.47
CA VAL A 513 9.54 34.75 12.21
C VAL A 513 11.05 34.86 11.93
N PRO A 514 11.92 34.94 12.96
CA PRO A 514 13.36 35.09 12.75
C PRO A 514 13.93 34.00 11.83
N ALA A 515 14.75 34.37 10.84
CA ALA A 515 15.34 33.42 9.89
C ALA A 515 16.13 32.31 10.58
N GLY A 516 16.77 32.61 11.72
CA GLY A 516 17.46 31.62 12.55
C GLY A 516 16.55 30.49 13.04
N LEU A 517 15.29 30.79 13.40
CA LEU A 517 14.31 29.77 13.83
C LEU A 517 13.82 28.92 12.64
N VAL A 518 13.68 29.52 11.47
CA VAL A 518 13.33 28.82 10.23
C VAL A 518 14.46 27.86 9.82
N ASN A 519 15.71 28.33 9.87
CA ASN A 519 16.90 27.51 9.62
C ASN A 519 17.05 26.38 10.63
N PHE A 520 16.75 26.62 11.92
CA PHE A 520 16.66 25.57 12.92
C PHE A 520 15.60 24.51 12.55
N GLY A 521 14.42 24.95 12.09
CA GLY A 521 13.37 24.05 11.61
C GLY A 521 13.77 23.23 10.39
N ILE A 522 14.53 23.80 9.46
CA ILE A 522 15.11 23.09 8.30
C ILE A 522 16.08 22.00 8.80
N GLY A 523 17.01 22.34 9.69
CA GLY A 523 17.97 21.39 10.25
C GLY A 523 17.27 20.23 10.98
N MET A 524 16.31 20.54 11.86
CA MET A 524 15.49 19.54 12.55
C MET A 524 14.68 18.68 11.57
N GLY A 525 14.15 19.28 10.50
CA GLY A 525 13.48 18.57 9.41
C GLY A 525 14.38 17.55 8.73
N SER A 526 15.59 17.95 8.35
CA SER A 526 16.58 17.04 7.73
C SER A 526 16.96 15.91 8.69
N TYR A 527 17.26 16.20 9.96
CA TYR A 527 17.57 15.14 10.94
C TYR A 527 16.40 14.19 11.17
N LEU A 528 15.16 14.68 11.19
CA LEU A 528 13.97 13.83 11.33
C LEU A 528 13.78 12.91 10.11
N ILE A 529 14.00 13.43 8.89
CA ILE A 529 13.95 12.62 7.67
C ILE A 529 15.06 11.58 7.69
N ALA A 530 16.30 11.97 8.01
CA ALA A 530 17.45 11.08 8.14
C ALA A 530 17.20 9.95 9.15
N ALA A 531 16.71 10.30 10.35
CA ALA A 531 16.38 9.34 11.39
C ALA A 531 15.27 8.39 10.93
N THR A 532 14.27 8.88 10.20
CA THR A 532 13.21 8.06 9.62
C THR A 532 13.78 7.09 8.57
N MET A 533 14.62 7.57 7.66
CA MET A 533 15.31 6.72 6.67
C MET A 533 16.17 5.65 7.33
N LEU A 534 16.97 6.02 8.32
CA LEU A 534 17.81 5.10 9.07
C LEU A 534 16.96 4.06 9.82
N SER A 535 15.89 4.48 10.47
CA SER A 535 14.95 3.58 11.16
C SER A 535 14.27 2.62 10.20
N LEU A 536 13.92 3.07 8.99
CA LEU A 536 13.38 2.21 7.94
C LEU A 536 14.41 1.17 7.50
N VAL A 537 15.66 1.57 7.24
CA VAL A 537 16.76 0.66 6.85
C VAL A 537 17.03 -0.38 7.94
N ILE A 538 17.20 0.08 9.18
CA ILE A 538 17.38 -0.78 10.35
C ILE A 538 16.19 -1.73 10.50
N GLY A 539 14.97 -1.21 10.42
CA GLY A 539 13.74 -2.00 10.48
C GLY A 539 13.65 -3.06 9.39
N GLY A 540 14.07 -2.76 8.17
CA GLY A 540 14.16 -3.72 7.06
C GLY A 540 15.17 -4.85 7.34
N ILE A 541 16.35 -4.51 7.88
CA ILE A 541 17.38 -5.49 8.27
C ILE A 541 16.87 -6.40 9.40
N PHE A 542 16.21 -5.84 10.42
CA PHE A 542 15.65 -6.63 11.53
C PHE A 542 14.45 -7.47 11.09
N ALA A 543 13.60 -6.98 10.20
CA ALA A 543 12.48 -7.74 9.63
C ALA A 543 12.96 -8.98 8.86
N TYR A 544 14.13 -8.88 8.22
CA TYR A 544 14.77 -10.02 7.59
C TYR A 544 15.28 -11.04 8.63
N ARG A 545 16.00 -10.56 9.65
CA ARG A 545 16.69 -11.43 10.63
C ARG A 545 15.80 -12.02 11.71
N THR A 546 14.65 -11.44 12.02
CA THR A 546 13.84 -11.84 13.18
C THR A 546 12.37 -12.03 12.81
N ALA A 547 11.83 -13.23 13.06
CA ALA A 547 10.42 -13.55 12.81
C ALA A 547 9.44 -12.63 13.56
N GLY A 548 9.78 -12.22 14.79
CA GLY A 548 8.97 -11.29 15.57
C GLY A 548 8.90 -9.86 15.00
N PHE A 549 10.00 -9.35 14.44
CA PHE A 549 10.02 -8.02 13.82
C PHE A 549 9.39 -8.03 12.42
N ARG A 550 9.54 -9.14 11.69
CA ARG A 550 8.83 -9.40 10.43
C ARG A 550 7.32 -9.25 10.59
N ARG A 551 6.76 -9.72 11.71
CA ARG A 551 5.32 -9.58 12.01
C ARG A 551 4.86 -8.12 12.10
N HIS A 552 5.70 -7.20 12.59
CA HIS A 552 5.31 -5.80 12.77
C HIS A 552 5.44 -4.99 11.48
N VAL A 553 6.56 -5.13 10.77
CA VAL A 553 6.78 -4.46 9.47
C VAL A 553 5.91 -5.07 8.38
N GLY A 554 5.63 -6.37 8.49
CA GLY A 554 4.88 -7.09 7.46
C GLY A 554 3.39 -6.75 7.40
N VAL A 555 2.79 -6.24 8.49
CA VAL A 555 1.39 -5.77 8.49
C VAL A 555 1.17 -4.67 7.45
N LEU A 556 2.01 -3.65 7.44
CA LEU A 556 1.88 -2.56 6.45
C LEU A 556 2.04 -3.10 5.03
N TRP A 557 2.95 -4.03 4.83
CA TRP A 557 3.30 -4.56 3.53
C TRP A 557 2.23 -5.46 2.95
N ASP A 558 1.68 -6.37 3.76
CA ASP A 558 0.64 -7.28 3.34
C ASP A 558 -0.67 -6.51 3.08
N LEU A 559 -0.98 -5.45 3.84
CA LEU A 559 -2.14 -4.60 3.54
C LEU A 559 -2.00 -3.86 2.20
N THR A 560 -0.78 -3.45 1.85
CA THR A 560 -0.52 -2.62 0.68
C THR A 560 -0.24 -3.42 -0.59
N THR A 561 0.19 -4.68 -0.47
CA THR A 561 0.41 -5.62 -1.59
C THR A 561 -0.79 -6.53 -1.88
N PHE A 562 -1.94 -6.26 -1.27
CA PHE A 562 -3.21 -6.91 -1.63
C PHE A 562 -3.71 -6.47 -3.01
N TRP A 563 -3.45 -5.23 -3.42
CA TRP A 563 -3.95 -4.70 -4.68
C TRP A 563 -2.94 -4.82 -5.83
N PRO A 564 -3.40 -5.12 -7.06
CA PRO A 564 -2.51 -5.25 -8.21
C PRO A 564 -1.93 -3.93 -8.66
N ARG A 565 -0.88 -4.03 -9.48
CA ARG A 565 -0.15 -2.89 -10.03
C ARG A 565 -1.00 -2.17 -11.07
N ALA A 566 -1.41 -0.95 -10.76
CA ALA A 566 -2.27 -0.14 -11.63
C ALA A 566 -1.83 1.33 -11.74
N ALA A 567 -1.15 1.89 -10.72
CA ALA A 567 -0.64 3.26 -10.76
C ALA A 567 0.84 3.33 -11.15
N HIS A 568 1.66 2.41 -10.62
CA HIS A 568 3.11 2.47 -10.81
C HIS A 568 3.69 1.07 -11.11
N PRO A 569 4.47 0.89 -12.19
CA PRO A 569 4.93 -0.44 -12.63
C PRO A 569 5.98 -1.07 -11.70
N PHE A 570 6.72 -0.24 -10.96
CA PHE A 570 7.74 -0.68 -9.99
C PHE A 570 7.17 -0.88 -8.57
N ALA A 571 5.86 -0.74 -8.39
CA ALA A 571 5.23 -1.21 -7.17
C ALA A 571 5.43 -2.74 -7.06
N PRO A 572 5.42 -3.30 -5.85
CA PRO A 572 5.58 -4.73 -5.62
C PRO A 572 4.45 -5.55 -6.26
N PRO A 573 4.68 -6.83 -6.56
CA PRO A 573 3.62 -7.71 -7.04
C PRO A 573 2.56 -7.93 -5.96
N CYS A 574 1.35 -8.21 -6.43
CA CYS A 574 0.20 -8.44 -5.58
C CYS A 574 0.13 -9.92 -5.18
N TYR A 575 0.07 -10.24 -3.90
CA TYR A 575 0.00 -11.64 -3.48
C TYR A 575 -1.40 -12.24 -3.73
N ALA A 576 -2.46 -11.41 -3.82
CA ALA A 576 -3.82 -11.87 -4.11
C ALA A 576 -3.96 -12.45 -5.53
N GLU A 577 -3.07 -12.08 -6.47
CA GLU A 577 -2.94 -12.71 -7.81
C GLU A 577 -2.64 -14.21 -7.74
N ARG A 578 -2.16 -14.69 -6.60
CA ARG A 578 -1.93 -16.12 -6.35
C ARG A 578 -2.86 -16.67 -5.27
N ALA A 579 -3.00 -15.96 -4.15
CA ALA A 579 -3.70 -16.48 -2.99
C ALA A 579 -5.20 -16.72 -3.25
N VAL A 580 -5.87 -15.80 -3.95
CA VAL A 580 -7.31 -15.96 -4.22
C VAL A 580 -7.57 -17.12 -5.19
N PRO A 581 -6.87 -17.24 -6.35
CA PRO A 581 -7.00 -18.41 -7.22
C PRO A 581 -6.66 -19.75 -6.54
N GLU A 582 -5.64 -19.80 -5.68
CA GLU A 582 -5.30 -21.01 -4.93
C GLU A 582 -6.43 -21.43 -3.99
N LEU A 583 -7.02 -20.49 -3.26
CA LEU A 583 -8.17 -20.73 -2.39
C LEU A 583 -9.39 -21.19 -3.19
N VAL A 584 -9.73 -20.52 -4.29
CA VAL A 584 -10.84 -20.91 -5.17
C VAL A 584 -10.66 -22.35 -5.67
N ARG A 585 -9.47 -22.67 -6.19
CA ARG A 585 -9.15 -24.03 -6.69
C ARG A 585 -9.25 -25.06 -5.58
N ARG A 586 -8.71 -24.78 -4.40
CA ARG A 586 -8.73 -25.72 -3.28
C ARG A 586 -10.14 -25.97 -2.77
N ILE A 587 -10.94 -24.92 -2.60
CA ILE A 587 -12.33 -25.04 -2.12
C ILE A 587 -13.17 -25.82 -3.14
N THR A 588 -13.02 -25.51 -4.43
CA THR A 588 -13.69 -26.23 -5.52
C THR A 588 -13.35 -27.72 -5.47
N TYR A 589 -12.05 -28.06 -5.39
CA TYR A 589 -11.61 -29.45 -5.25
C TYR A 589 -12.22 -30.15 -4.02
N LEU A 590 -12.25 -29.50 -2.86
CA LEU A 590 -12.80 -30.08 -1.63
C LEU A 590 -14.30 -30.36 -1.76
N VAL A 591 -15.06 -29.43 -2.35
CA VAL A 591 -16.50 -29.58 -2.56
C VAL A 591 -16.81 -30.64 -3.62
N GLU A 592 -16.09 -30.64 -4.74
CA GLU A 592 -16.22 -31.67 -5.80
C GLU A 592 -15.85 -33.07 -5.30
N SER A 593 -14.95 -33.15 -4.30
CA SER A 593 -14.64 -34.40 -3.59
C SER A 593 -15.71 -34.82 -2.58
N GLY A 594 -16.88 -34.16 -2.54
CA GLY A 594 -18.01 -34.49 -1.68
C GLY A 594 -18.01 -33.84 -0.29
N ASN A 595 -17.08 -32.94 0.02
CA ASN A 595 -17.04 -32.26 1.31
C ASN A 595 -17.91 -30.99 1.33
N ALA A 596 -18.14 -30.43 2.52
CA ALA A 596 -18.54 -29.04 2.69
C ALA A 596 -17.39 -28.25 3.31
N VAL A 597 -17.36 -26.93 3.15
CA VAL A 597 -16.23 -26.10 3.62
C VAL A 597 -16.72 -25.01 4.56
N LEU A 598 -16.22 -25.02 5.80
CA LEU A 598 -16.28 -23.86 6.68
C LEU A 598 -15.04 -23.00 6.42
N LEU A 599 -15.23 -21.88 5.73
CA LEU A 599 -14.16 -20.94 5.40
C LEU A 599 -14.01 -19.91 6.52
N ALA A 600 -12.93 -20.01 7.30
CA ALA A 600 -12.68 -19.15 8.45
C ALA A 600 -11.62 -18.09 8.14
N GLY A 601 -11.97 -16.80 8.19
CA GLY A 601 -11.08 -15.68 7.90
C GLY A 601 -10.84 -14.79 9.13
N HIS A 602 -9.60 -14.73 9.62
CA HIS A 602 -9.22 -13.86 10.74
C HIS A 602 -8.48 -12.60 10.27
N SER A 603 -8.86 -11.42 10.77
CA SER A 603 -8.23 -10.13 10.45
C SER A 603 -8.20 -9.90 8.93
N HIS A 604 -7.04 -9.60 8.34
CA HIS A 604 -6.90 -9.43 6.88
C HIS A 604 -7.28 -10.69 6.07
N GLY A 605 -7.20 -11.88 6.68
CA GLY A 605 -7.70 -13.11 6.08
C GLY A 605 -9.19 -13.06 5.74
N SER A 606 -9.99 -12.28 6.50
CA SER A 606 -11.41 -12.05 6.19
C SER A 606 -11.63 -11.35 4.84
N VAL A 607 -10.69 -10.49 4.40
CA VAL A 607 -10.74 -9.83 3.10
C VAL A 607 -10.44 -10.82 1.98
N LEU A 608 -9.45 -11.69 2.17
CA LEU A 608 -9.09 -12.73 1.20
C LEU A 608 -10.24 -13.72 0.99
N VAL A 609 -10.80 -14.27 2.08
CA VAL A 609 -11.91 -15.23 1.96
C VAL A 609 -13.16 -14.62 1.34
N THR A 610 -13.40 -13.32 1.57
CA THR A 610 -14.52 -12.59 0.94
C THR A 610 -14.30 -12.47 -0.57
N ALA A 611 -13.10 -12.08 -1.01
CA ALA A 611 -12.74 -12.05 -2.42
C ALA A 611 -12.82 -13.45 -3.07
N THR A 612 -12.42 -14.50 -2.33
CA THR A 612 -12.56 -15.89 -2.75
C THR A 612 -14.02 -16.29 -2.96
N VAL A 613 -14.92 -16.01 -2.01
CA VAL A 613 -16.35 -16.37 -2.11
C VAL A 613 -17.01 -15.78 -3.36
N LEU A 614 -16.68 -14.53 -3.72
CA LEU A 614 -17.18 -13.88 -4.93
C LEU A 614 -16.74 -14.56 -6.24
N GLN A 615 -15.68 -15.38 -6.19
CA GLN A 615 -15.14 -16.10 -7.34
C GLN A 615 -15.54 -17.59 -7.37
N LEU A 616 -16.16 -18.11 -6.30
CA LEU A 616 -16.61 -19.50 -6.28
C LEU A 616 -17.82 -19.68 -7.22
N PRO A 617 -17.87 -20.77 -8.01
CA PRO A 617 -19.06 -21.16 -8.77
C PRO A 617 -20.28 -21.34 -7.84
N PRO A 618 -21.52 -21.07 -8.31
CA PRO A 618 -22.71 -21.15 -7.45
C PRO A 618 -22.93 -22.52 -6.79
N HIS A 619 -22.64 -23.61 -7.50
CA HIS A 619 -22.75 -24.96 -6.94
C HIS A 619 -21.71 -25.23 -5.83
N VAL A 620 -20.54 -24.58 -5.89
CA VAL A 620 -19.50 -24.65 -4.85
C VAL A 620 -19.89 -23.76 -3.67
N SER A 621 -20.26 -22.50 -3.90
CA SER A 621 -20.56 -21.54 -2.83
C SER A 621 -21.73 -21.97 -1.94
N ARG A 622 -22.71 -22.69 -2.51
CA ARG A 622 -23.81 -23.33 -1.77
C ARG A 622 -23.38 -24.43 -0.80
N ARG A 623 -22.13 -24.89 -0.84
CA ARG A 623 -21.54 -25.86 0.09
C ARG A 623 -20.51 -25.21 1.02
N VAL A 624 -20.50 -23.88 1.08
CA VAL A 624 -19.58 -23.08 1.88
C VAL A 624 -20.33 -22.30 2.96
N ALA A 625 -19.76 -22.28 4.17
CA ALA A 625 -20.12 -21.36 5.23
C ALA A 625 -18.94 -20.43 5.52
N LEU A 626 -19.21 -19.21 5.99
CA LEU A 626 -18.21 -18.18 6.22
C LEU A 626 -18.15 -17.81 7.71
N LEU A 627 -16.97 -17.88 8.31
CA LEU A 627 -16.72 -17.42 9.67
C LEU A 627 -15.64 -16.33 9.64
N THR A 628 -16.00 -15.08 9.89
CA THR A 628 -15.03 -13.99 9.98
C THR A 628 -14.79 -13.60 11.43
N SER A 629 -13.56 -13.24 11.78
CA SER A 629 -13.24 -12.73 13.11
C SER A 629 -12.25 -11.58 13.02
N ALA A 630 -12.39 -10.60 13.92
CA ALA A 630 -11.54 -9.40 13.91
C ALA A 630 -11.51 -8.69 12.54
N SER A 631 -12.63 -8.72 11.80
CA SER A 631 -12.66 -8.32 10.39
C SER A 631 -12.57 -6.80 10.20
N PRO A 632 -11.60 -6.30 9.38
CA PRO A 632 -11.50 -4.88 9.04
C PRO A 632 -12.42 -4.45 7.89
N LEU A 633 -13.25 -5.36 7.34
CA LEU A 633 -14.07 -5.16 6.13
C LEU A 633 -14.90 -3.87 6.22
N ARG A 634 -15.73 -3.73 7.26
CA ARG A 634 -16.57 -2.54 7.44
C ARG A 634 -15.81 -1.34 8.01
N ARG A 635 -15.00 -1.58 9.04
CA ARG A 635 -14.38 -0.50 9.84
C ARG A 635 -13.31 0.28 9.08
N LEU A 636 -12.53 -0.40 8.25
CA LEU A 636 -11.42 0.21 7.50
C LEU A 636 -11.63 0.11 6.00
N TYR A 637 -11.89 -1.10 5.50
CA TYR A 637 -11.88 -1.40 4.07
C TYR A 637 -13.02 -0.72 3.32
N ALA A 638 -14.25 -0.73 3.83
CA ALA A 638 -15.39 -0.02 3.24
C ALA A 638 -15.19 1.51 3.21
N ARG A 639 -14.40 2.05 4.14
CA ARG A 639 -14.10 3.50 4.21
C ARG A 639 -13.00 3.92 3.23
N LEU A 640 -12.00 3.05 3.05
CA LEU A 640 -10.83 3.30 2.23
C LEU A 640 -11.03 2.87 0.77
N TYR A 641 -11.79 1.82 0.51
CA TYR A 641 -12.00 1.21 -0.81
C TYR A 641 -13.50 1.10 -1.15
N PRO A 642 -14.25 2.22 -1.12
CA PRO A 642 -15.71 2.20 -1.26
C PRO A 642 -16.19 1.71 -2.64
N ALA A 643 -15.32 1.69 -3.67
CA ALA A 643 -15.64 1.13 -4.98
C ALA A 643 -15.62 -0.40 -5.06
N TYR A 644 -15.07 -1.05 -4.03
CA TYR A 644 -14.86 -2.50 -4.00
C TYR A 644 -15.61 -3.16 -2.84
N ILE A 645 -15.85 -2.40 -1.77
CA ILE A 645 -16.44 -2.87 -0.53
C ILE A 645 -17.53 -1.89 -0.12
N ASP A 646 -18.74 -2.23 -0.53
CA ASP A 646 -19.99 -1.53 -0.26
C ASP A 646 -21.03 -2.51 0.30
N ASP A 647 -22.23 -2.02 0.60
CA ASP A 647 -23.29 -2.83 1.18
C ASP A 647 -23.77 -3.91 0.20
N ASP A 648 -23.84 -3.61 -1.10
CA ASP A 648 -24.26 -4.58 -2.14
C ASP A 648 -23.30 -5.76 -2.21
N MET A 649 -21.99 -5.52 -2.17
CA MET A 649 -20.97 -6.57 -2.12
C MET A 649 -21.16 -7.47 -0.90
N LEU A 650 -21.36 -6.87 0.27
CA LEU A 650 -21.54 -7.63 1.52
C LEU A 650 -22.81 -8.49 1.47
N HIS A 651 -23.90 -7.98 0.91
CA HIS A 651 -25.13 -8.76 0.70
C HIS A 651 -24.94 -9.87 -0.34
N GLU A 652 -24.18 -9.64 -1.42
CA GLU A 652 -23.86 -10.68 -2.40
C GLU A 652 -23.08 -11.83 -1.75
N VAL A 653 -22.09 -11.52 -0.91
CA VAL A 653 -21.33 -12.53 -0.15
C VAL A 653 -22.26 -13.34 0.73
N GLY A 654 -23.15 -12.67 1.47
CA GLY A 654 -24.19 -13.32 2.29
C GLY A 654 -25.08 -14.25 1.47
N GLY A 655 -25.61 -13.77 0.34
CA GLY A 655 -26.44 -14.57 -0.56
C GLY A 655 -25.73 -15.78 -1.14
N ARG A 656 -24.46 -15.65 -1.55
CA ARG A 656 -23.66 -16.74 -2.15
C ARG A 656 -23.43 -17.93 -1.21
N VAL A 657 -23.31 -17.68 0.09
CA VAL A 657 -23.14 -18.73 1.13
C VAL A 657 -24.46 -19.15 1.76
N GLY A 658 -25.61 -18.66 1.24
CA GLY A 658 -26.94 -18.92 1.80
C GLY A 658 -27.10 -18.37 3.22
N TRP A 659 -26.50 -17.22 3.49
CA TRP A 659 -26.49 -16.54 4.80
C TRP A 659 -25.94 -17.37 5.97
N ARG A 660 -25.17 -18.43 5.68
CA ARG A 660 -24.33 -19.14 6.65
C ARG A 660 -23.04 -18.36 6.88
N TRP A 661 -23.19 -17.12 7.32
CA TRP A 661 -22.09 -16.22 7.65
C TRP A 661 -22.22 -15.74 9.09
N LEU A 662 -21.17 -15.94 9.89
CA LEU A 662 -21.01 -15.32 11.21
C LEU A 662 -19.75 -14.45 11.25
N ASN A 663 -19.85 -13.27 11.85
CA ASN A 663 -18.74 -12.37 12.13
C ASN A 663 -18.58 -12.14 13.63
N LEU A 664 -17.44 -12.52 14.20
CA LEU A 664 -17.13 -12.38 15.62
C LEU A 664 -16.31 -11.11 15.89
N TRP A 665 -16.84 -10.18 16.68
CA TRP A 665 -16.17 -8.90 16.96
C TRP A 665 -16.24 -8.51 18.46
N ARG A 666 -15.49 -7.47 18.87
CA ARG A 666 -15.41 -6.98 20.28
C ARG A 666 -14.96 -5.51 20.33
N ASP A 667 -15.31 -4.80 21.39
CA ASP A 667 -14.99 -3.35 21.56
C ASP A 667 -13.51 -3.06 21.86
N THR A 668 -12.77 -4.04 22.37
CA THR A 668 -11.31 -3.95 22.62
C THR A 668 -10.48 -4.10 21.34
N ASP A 669 -11.09 -4.48 20.22
CA ASP A 669 -10.40 -4.61 18.93
C ASP A 669 -10.26 -3.24 18.25
N ALA A 670 -9.02 -2.85 17.97
CA ALA A 670 -8.67 -1.59 17.35
C ALA A 670 -8.86 -1.59 15.82
N ILE A 671 -8.92 -2.77 15.20
CA ILE A 671 -8.91 -2.97 13.74
C ILE A 671 -10.21 -3.59 13.28
N GLY A 672 -10.64 -4.67 13.95
CA GLY A 672 -11.86 -5.40 13.65
C GLY A 672 -13.13 -4.67 14.10
N GLY A 673 -14.26 -5.05 13.51
CA GLY A 673 -15.57 -4.55 13.88
C GLY A 673 -16.72 -5.42 13.37
N TRP A 674 -17.94 -4.96 13.60
CA TRP A 674 -19.15 -5.50 13.01
C TRP A 674 -19.21 -5.22 11.50
N ILE A 675 -19.97 -6.02 10.75
CA ILE A 675 -20.16 -5.91 9.30
C ILE A 675 -21.45 -5.14 8.96
N PHE A 676 -22.58 -5.61 9.48
CA PHE A 676 -23.92 -5.07 9.25
C PHE A 676 -24.48 -4.36 10.48
N SER A 677 -24.37 -4.97 11.67
CA SER A 677 -24.94 -4.43 12.90
C SER A 677 -24.04 -4.65 14.11
N ALA A 678 -23.98 -3.65 14.98
CA ALA A 678 -23.28 -3.76 16.26
C ALA A 678 -24.07 -4.52 17.32
N HIS A 679 -25.37 -4.81 17.11
CA HIS A 679 -26.23 -5.49 18.10
C HIS A 679 -26.10 -4.91 19.52
N ARG A 680 -26.01 -3.59 19.63
CA ARG A 680 -26.00 -2.92 20.93
C ARG A 680 -27.44 -2.92 21.45
N PRO A 681 -27.71 -3.42 22.67
CA PRO A 681 -29.08 -3.54 23.20
C PRO A 681 -29.89 -2.24 23.17
N ASP A 682 -29.20 -1.10 23.30
CA ASP A 682 -29.82 0.24 23.39
C ASP A 682 -29.85 0.98 22.04
N GLU A 683 -29.34 0.37 20.96
CA GLU A 683 -29.42 0.93 19.62
C GLU A 683 -30.58 0.26 18.86
N PRO A 684 -31.46 1.04 18.21
CA PRO A 684 -32.56 0.47 17.43
C PRO A 684 -32.00 -0.46 16.35
N LEU A 685 -32.69 -1.56 16.06
CA LEU A 685 -32.32 -2.47 14.99
C LEU A 685 -32.31 -1.72 13.66
N THR A 686 -31.12 -1.46 13.13
CA THR A 686 -30.90 -0.76 11.86
C THR A 686 -30.92 -1.69 10.65
N VAL A 687 -30.86 -3.01 10.87
CA VAL A 687 -30.77 -4.03 9.83
C VAL A 687 -31.81 -5.12 10.11
N THR A 688 -32.52 -5.53 9.06
CA THR A 688 -33.55 -6.59 9.09
C THR A 688 -33.14 -7.76 8.19
N GLY A 689 -33.84 -8.89 8.32
CA GLY A 689 -33.58 -10.08 7.51
C GLY A 689 -32.30 -10.84 7.91
N PRO A 690 -31.79 -11.74 7.04
CA PRO A 690 -30.66 -12.61 7.36
C PRO A 690 -29.36 -11.87 7.73
N ALA A 691 -29.15 -10.65 7.22
CA ALA A 691 -28.00 -9.82 7.54
C ALA A 691 -27.93 -9.46 9.04
N ALA A 692 -29.09 -9.37 9.71
CA ALA A 692 -29.15 -9.12 11.14
C ALA A 692 -28.61 -10.28 12.00
N ALA A 693 -28.39 -11.47 11.44
CA ALA A 693 -27.86 -12.61 12.18
C ALA A 693 -26.33 -12.80 12.03
N VAL A 694 -25.68 -11.99 11.17
CA VAL A 694 -24.27 -12.16 10.82
C VAL A 694 -23.35 -11.78 11.98
N ASP A 695 -23.53 -10.61 12.57
CA ASP A 695 -22.63 -10.11 13.61
C ASP A 695 -22.94 -10.71 14.98
N ARG A 696 -21.89 -11.19 15.66
CA ARG A 696 -21.93 -11.59 17.07
C ARG A 696 -20.86 -10.83 17.85
N ARG A 697 -21.33 -9.98 18.77
CA ARG A 697 -20.47 -9.25 19.70
C ARG A 697 -20.07 -10.17 20.85
N PHE A 698 -18.79 -10.19 21.19
CA PHE A 698 -18.28 -10.90 22.36
C PHE A 698 -17.67 -9.94 23.37
N ARG A 699 -17.82 -10.29 24.64
CA ARG A 699 -17.15 -9.66 25.76
C ARG A 699 -15.66 -10.00 25.72
N ASP A 700 -14.80 -9.03 26.03
CA ASP A 700 -13.36 -9.23 26.17
C ASP A 700 -12.82 -8.38 27.32
N PRO A 701 -12.29 -9.00 28.38
CA PRO A 701 -12.07 -10.44 28.58
C PRO A 701 -13.38 -11.20 28.86
N SER A 702 -13.32 -12.54 28.86
CA SER A 702 -14.48 -13.38 29.23
C SER A 702 -14.92 -13.16 30.68
N ASP A 703 -13.95 -12.94 31.56
CA ASP A 703 -14.14 -12.58 32.96
C ASP A 703 -13.04 -11.61 33.42
N VAL A 704 -13.30 -10.84 34.48
CA VAL A 704 -12.36 -9.92 35.12
C VAL A 704 -11.78 -10.46 36.42
N VAL A 705 -12.32 -11.57 36.92
CA VAL A 705 -11.86 -12.26 38.13
C VAL A 705 -10.94 -13.42 37.75
N VAL A 706 -10.05 -13.80 38.68
CA VAL A 706 -9.19 -14.98 38.53
C VAL A 706 -10.04 -16.25 38.73
N PRO A 707 -10.13 -17.15 37.74
CA PRO A 707 -10.81 -18.43 37.93
C PRO A 707 -10.10 -19.25 39.01
N ARG A 708 -10.84 -20.09 39.75
CA ARG A 708 -10.24 -20.97 40.77
C ARG A 708 -9.18 -21.94 40.22
N SER A 709 -9.24 -22.23 38.92
CA SER A 709 -8.30 -23.09 38.20
C SER A 709 -7.03 -22.38 37.72
N ASP A 710 -6.90 -21.07 37.94
CA ASP A 710 -5.82 -20.25 37.41
C ASP A 710 -5.25 -19.29 38.49
N SER A 711 -4.11 -18.68 38.18
CA SER A 711 -3.44 -17.67 39.01
C SER A 711 -3.55 -16.26 38.43
N VAL A 712 -4.04 -16.13 37.18
CA VAL A 712 -4.20 -14.86 36.48
C VAL A 712 -5.61 -14.72 35.90
N PRO A 713 -6.15 -13.48 35.78
CA PRO A 713 -7.45 -13.29 35.17
C PRO A 713 -7.37 -13.54 33.64
N PRO A 714 -8.48 -13.90 32.98
CA PRO A 714 -8.51 -14.18 31.55
C PRO A 714 -7.93 -13.00 30.76
N PRO A 715 -7.08 -13.26 29.74
CA PRO A 715 -6.35 -12.20 29.03
C PRO A 715 -7.29 -11.28 28.25
N ILE A 716 -6.95 -9.99 28.17
CA ILE A 716 -7.59 -9.04 27.25
C ILE A 716 -7.01 -9.32 25.86
N LYS A 717 -7.83 -9.85 24.95
CA LYS A 717 -7.35 -10.39 23.67
C LYS A 717 -7.20 -9.33 22.58
N GLY A 718 -7.98 -8.25 22.61
CA GLY A 718 -7.80 -7.10 21.71
C GLY A 718 -7.98 -7.44 20.22
N HIS A 719 -6.91 -7.49 19.41
CA HIS A 719 -6.99 -7.95 18.01
C HIS A 719 -6.58 -9.43 17.82
N GLY A 720 -6.19 -10.12 18.90
CA GLY A 720 -5.63 -11.47 18.81
C GLY A 720 -6.61 -12.54 18.30
N PRO A 721 -6.07 -13.67 17.79
CA PRO A 721 -6.81 -14.85 17.32
C PRO A 721 -7.79 -15.42 18.36
N ARG A 722 -8.77 -16.20 17.90
CA ARG A 722 -9.90 -16.70 18.71
C ARG A 722 -10.14 -18.21 18.61
N GLU A 723 -9.31 -18.94 17.88
CA GLU A 723 -9.63 -20.30 17.41
C GLU A 723 -9.75 -21.33 18.54
N THR A 724 -9.22 -21.02 19.72
CA THR A 724 -9.29 -21.82 20.94
C THR A 724 -10.38 -21.34 21.91
N ASP A 725 -11.06 -20.25 21.59
CA ASP A 725 -12.09 -19.65 22.44
C ASP A 725 -13.43 -20.38 22.24
N GLU A 726 -14.13 -20.69 23.34
CA GLU A 726 -15.46 -21.32 23.27
C GLU A 726 -16.43 -20.56 22.34
N PRO A 727 -16.54 -19.22 22.39
CA PRO A 727 -17.24 -18.41 21.38
C PRO A 727 -16.99 -18.75 19.91
N TYR A 728 -15.73 -18.98 19.54
CA TYR A 728 -15.36 -19.30 18.17
C TYR A 728 -15.77 -20.73 17.86
N ILE A 729 -15.51 -21.65 18.79
CA ILE A 729 -15.84 -23.06 18.65
C ILE A 729 -17.34 -23.25 18.50
N GLU A 730 -18.16 -22.57 19.30
CA GLU A 730 -19.63 -22.57 19.20
C GLU A 730 -20.12 -22.04 17.86
N ALA A 731 -19.56 -20.91 17.39
CA ALA A 731 -19.90 -20.36 16.08
C ALA A 731 -19.50 -21.30 14.93
N ALA A 732 -18.35 -21.96 15.04
CA ALA A 732 -17.89 -22.96 14.09
C ALA A 732 -18.80 -24.20 14.09
N ARG A 733 -19.17 -24.73 15.28
CA ARG A 733 -20.12 -25.86 15.43
C ARG A 733 -21.48 -25.54 14.81
N ASP A 734 -22.02 -24.36 15.09
CA ASP A 734 -23.30 -23.89 14.51
C ASP A 734 -23.23 -23.87 12.97
N LEU A 735 -22.17 -23.31 12.39
CA LEU A 735 -22.01 -23.29 10.93
C LEU A 735 -21.78 -24.68 10.34
N VAL A 736 -21.04 -25.56 11.01
CA VAL A 736 -20.87 -26.97 10.62
C VAL A 736 -22.21 -27.70 10.62
N GLU A 737 -23.05 -27.50 11.62
CA GLU A 737 -24.39 -28.08 11.68
C GLU A 737 -25.28 -27.56 10.55
N ARG A 738 -25.26 -26.25 10.27
CA ARG A 738 -25.98 -25.65 9.13
C ARG A 738 -25.49 -26.15 7.77
N LEU A 739 -24.23 -26.56 7.65
CA LEU A 739 -23.69 -27.16 6.42
C LEU A 739 -24.12 -28.62 6.23
N ARG A 740 -24.37 -29.34 7.33
CA ARG A 740 -24.85 -30.73 7.30
C ARG A 740 -26.34 -30.83 6.95
N LYS A 741 -27.12 -29.77 7.20
CA LYS A 741 -28.53 -29.69 6.80
C LYS A 741 -28.65 -29.52 5.28
N PRO A 742 -29.48 -30.30 4.57
CA PRO A 742 -29.79 -30.04 3.16
C PRO A 742 -30.36 -28.63 3.01
N MET A 743 -29.96 -27.89 1.99
CA MET A 743 -30.68 -26.64 1.67
C MET A 743 -32.04 -27.02 1.08
N ASP A 744 -33.11 -26.39 1.53
CA ASP A 744 -34.43 -26.54 0.90
C ASP A 744 -34.31 -26.21 -0.59
N PRO A 745 -34.91 -27.00 -1.50
CA PRO A 745 -34.95 -26.65 -2.91
C PRO A 745 -35.71 -25.33 -3.08
N GLU A 746 -35.17 -24.42 -3.91
CA GLU A 746 -35.93 -23.24 -4.34
C GLU A 746 -37.27 -23.68 -4.96
N PRO A 747 -38.37 -22.94 -4.73
CA PRO A 747 -39.59 -23.17 -5.49
C PRO A 747 -39.28 -23.02 -6.98
N HIS A 748 -39.62 -24.06 -7.75
CA HIS A 748 -39.49 -24.09 -9.19
C HIS A 748 -40.20 -22.85 -9.80
N PRO A 749 -39.69 -22.20 -10.86
CA PRO A 749 -40.38 -21.10 -11.54
C PRO A 749 -41.68 -21.49 -12.27
N ALA A 750 -42.26 -22.67 -11.96
CA ALA A 750 -43.39 -23.26 -12.67
C ALA A 750 -44.76 -22.99 -12.02
N ASP A 751 -44.82 -22.44 -10.81
CA ASP A 751 -46.10 -22.16 -10.11
C ASP A 751 -46.56 -20.70 -10.28
N HIS A 752 -46.50 -20.19 -11.52
CA HIS A 752 -47.40 -19.10 -11.90
C HIS A 752 -48.71 -19.74 -12.39
N PRO A 753 -49.86 -19.53 -11.72
CA PRO A 753 -51.13 -19.95 -12.28
C PRO A 753 -51.35 -19.20 -13.60
N PRO A 754 -51.94 -19.86 -14.62
CA PRO A 754 -52.16 -19.21 -15.91
C PRO A 754 -53.04 -17.98 -15.70
N ALA A 755 -52.60 -16.86 -16.26
CA ALA A 755 -53.43 -15.66 -16.36
C ALA A 755 -54.73 -16.05 -17.07
N GLY A 756 -55.84 -15.95 -16.35
CA GLY A 756 -57.18 -16.12 -16.90
C GLY A 756 -57.46 -15.05 -17.96
N GLN A 757 -58.24 -15.48 -18.96
CA GLN A 757 -58.70 -14.75 -20.15
C GLN A 757 -59.34 -13.40 -19.84
#